data_AF-A0A915Q227-F1
#
_entry.id   AF-A0A915Q227-F1
#
_cell.length_a   1.000
_cell.length_b   1.000
_cell.length_c   1.000
_cell.angle_alpha   90.00
_cell.angle_beta   90.00
_cell.angle_gamma   90.00
#
_symmetry.space_group_name_H-M   'P 1'
#
loop_
_entity.id
_entity.type
_entity.pdbx_description
1 polymer ?
#
loop_
_entity_poly.entity_id
_entity_poly.type
_entity_poly.pdbx_seq_one_letter_code
_entity_poly.pdbx_strand_id
1 'polypeptide(L)'
;MSFAVGDLWLISAPNEGSPQETWDKLNRATGRTLDQLVGLSDDLAKLDTAAEQYAYDLFTFCLNISPASGSRLHGKVTRKLTQYFADVLENEQDKLQENLVVSGKDVKSYITKFQWEGAKYPLKQPLKVLSDIIGKQITQIDNDLKTKSSTYNNLKNSLALIDRKATGSLLTKDLSEIVKADDFILNSEYLQTLLVVVPRALMKEWQQKYETLSDMVVPGSGRLITEDGDQMLFSVTLFKKVVDEYKTHCRENKFIVRDFVYDEESLKIGRNERDKLVQEKQRQYAPLVRWLKINFGEIFSAFVHVKALRVFVESVLRYGLPVNFQAAVIEPNKNSHKKLRATLHSLYLHLDTSAAGPIENYNNSRRYQEKEAVAALVFGDVSLREITNVLFNCLSDFDAALDLIHFIENSLPSNITFLGCLSLVNVEYPFDLNTLVVSMEDRECFPLLFADTASLETRDVDSIIKLNKAIALRTSSPNSSRALLVRTSFQLNVNINMSEKGNLLEEVGSAFFTELDTIESLCFVLPNSSFVLGRSKLTDAKQLNEELLQISSNLSNGRKFVTFIPLITVKKDSEESLPKLVPIVKIKKGIAAFCNMRTSVTSVTEVQPDNSPAEVLALLRKALKRTLYLTERCLCEFINLNSEDGIDDIGWGCAYRSFQTIWSWFLLQGYIDKPTPTHREIQQSLYDCGDKDAKFVGSQQWIGSVELGYCLENMAGIESRMLTTNSGMEVVGNARQLALHFKTYGTPVMIGGGLLAHTILGVDFNETTGESSFLVLDPHYFGNEDLNAVITSGWCGWKMPNFWKQDCFYNLLLPIPPRNVI
;
A
#
# COMPACT_ATOMS: atom_id res chain seq x y z
N MET A 1 -37.00 -10.57 15.36
CA MET A 1 -36.55 -10.82 13.97
C MET A 1 -35.56 -9.72 13.61
N SER A 2 -34.26 -10.03 13.52
CA SER A 2 -33.22 -9.05 13.25
C SER A 2 -33.23 -8.68 11.76
N PHE A 3 -33.44 -7.40 11.46
CA PHE A 3 -33.21 -6.88 10.12
C PHE A 3 -31.69 -6.80 9.92
N ALA A 4 -31.12 -7.86 9.35
CA ALA A 4 -29.85 -7.74 8.66
C ALA A 4 -30.13 -6.89 7.43
N VAL A 5 -29.73 -5.61 7.44
CA VAL A 5 -29.59 -4.83 6.21
C VAL A 5 -28.86 -5.74 5.23
N GLY A 6 -29.48 -6.09 4.11
CA GLY A 6 -28.84 -6.91 3.08
C GLY A 6 -27.48 -6.29 2.74
N ASP A 7 -26.45 -7.11 2.54
CA ASP A 7 -25.10 -6.63 2.25
C ASP A 7 -25.08 -5.84 0.93
N LEU A 8 -25.35 -4.53 0.95
CA LEU A 8 -25.27 -3.69 -0.25
C LEU A 8 -23.80 -3.51 -0.66
N TRP A 9 -23.50 -3.79 -1.92
CA TRP A 9 -22.17 -3.63 -2.51
C TRP A 9 -22.16 -2.38 -3.36
N LEU A 10 -21.25 -1.45 -3.06
CA LEU A 10 -20.98 -0.30 -3.91
C LEU A 10 -19.78 -0.65 -4.79
N ILE A 11 -19.99 -0.67 -6.11
CA ILE A 11 -18.99 -0.97 -7.12
C ILE A 11 -18.82 0.20 -8.08
N SER A 12 -17.72 0.22 -8.82
CA SER A 12 -17.46 1.15 -9.92
C SER A 12 -16.90 0.37 -11.11
N ALA A 13 -17.23 0.80 -12.32
CA ALA A 13 -16.76 0.23 -13.57
C ALA A 13 -16.44 1.36 -14.56
N PRO A 14 -15.37 1.24 -15.38
CA PRO A 14 -15.08 2.23 -16.41
C PRO A 14 -16.20 2.27 -17.45
N ASN A 15 -16.46 3.44 -18.02
CA ASN A 15 -17.48 3.56 -19.05
C ASN A 15 -16.95 3.03 -20.39
N GLU A 16 -17.58 1.98 -20.91
CA GLU A 16 -17.31 1.41 -22.24
C GLU A 16 -18.32 1.95 -23.26
N GLY A 17 -18.39 3.27 -23.43
CA GLY A 17 -19.42 3.96 -24.21
C GLY A 17 -20.19 4.96 -23.34
N SER A 18 -21.50 4.78 -23.20
CA SER A 18 -22.34 5.57 -22.30
C SER A 18 -22.46 4.95 -20.90
N PRO A 19 -22.72 5.77 -19.84
CA PRO A 19 -22.94 5.25 -18.49
C PRO A 19 -24.11 4.27 -18.41
N GLN A 20 -25.13 4.47 -19.25
CA GLN A 20 -26.30 3.59 -19.36
C GLN A 20 -25.94 2.23 -19.99
N GLU A 21 -25.05 2.19 -20.99
CA GLU A 21 -24.60 0.93 -21.59
C GLU A 21 -23.76 0.08 -20.62
N THR A 22 -22.87 0.73 -19.87
CA THR A 22 -22.08 0.10 -18.80
C THR A 22 -23.00 -0.51 -17.73
N TRP A 23 -24.05 0.23 -17.36
CA TRP A 23 -25.08 -0.24 -16.46
C TRP A 23 -25.85 -1.45 -17.02
N ASP A 24 -26.29 -1.37 -18.27
CA ASP A 24 -27.04 -2.45 -18.90
C ASP A 24 -26.18 -3.72 -19.05
N LYS A 25 -24.87 -3.56 -19.32
CA LYS A 25 -23.89 -4.67 -19.34
C LYS A 25 -23.75 -5.32 -17.96
N LEU A 26 -23.61 -4.52 -16.90
CA LEU A 26 -23.58 -4.99 -15.51
C LEU A 26 -24.88 -5.73 -15.16
N ASN A 27 -26.04 -5.18 -15.48
CA ASN A 27 -27.35 -5.78 -15.22
C ASN A 27 -27.57 -7.10 -15.95
N ARG A 28 -27.18 -7.17 -17.22
CA ARG A 28 -27.28 -8.40 -18.01
C ARG A 28 -26.44 -9.52 -17.41
N ALA A 29 -25.25 -9.20 -16.93
CA ALA A 29 -24.33 -10.22 -16.44
C ALA A 29 -24.59 -10.66 -14.99
N THR A 30 -25.13 -9.77 -14.15
CA THR A 30 -25.34 -10.03 -12.71
C THR A 30 -26.77 -10.41 -12.34
N GLY A 31 -27.71 -10.35 -13.30
CA GLY A 31 -29.14 -10.57 -13.06
C GLY A 31 -29.83 -9.30 -12.54
N ARG A 32 -31.14 -9.15 -12.78
CA ARG A 32 -32.00 -7.98 -12.44
C ARG A 32 -32.13 -7.72 -10.91
N THR A 33 -31.01 -7.50 -10.23
CA THR A 33 -30.88 -7.23 -8.79
C THR A 33 -30.26 -5.85 -8.54
N LEU A 34 -30.17 -5.04 -9.58
CA LEU A 34 -29.51 -3.74 -9.58
C LEU A 34 -30.56 -2.65 -9.75
N ASP A 35 -30.71 -1.83 -8.72
CA ASP A 35 -31.46 -0.57 -8.79
C ASP A 35 -30.51 0.55 -9.23
N GLN A 36 -30.92 1.34 -10.22
CA GLN A 36 -30.14 2.43 -10.79
C GLN A 36 -29.74 3.47 -9.73
N LEU A 37 -28.43 3.78 -9.66
CA LEU A 37 -27.92 5.06 -9.13
C LEU A 37 -27.40 5.90 -10.30
N VAL A 38 -28.30 6.33 -11.18
CA VAL A 38 -27.95 7.22 -12.32
C VAL A 38 -27.58 8.64 -11.86
N GLY A 39 -27.84 9.02 -10.60
CA GLY A 39 -27.48 10.37 -10.10
C GLY A 39 -26.05 10.53 -9.59
N LEU A 40 -25.38 9.45 -9.14
CA LEU A 40 -24.09 9.59 -8.45
C LEU A 40 -22.95 9.87 -9.42
N SER A 41 -22.92 9.24 -10.60
CA SER A 41 -21.83 9.42 -11.58
C SER A 41 -21.81 10.86 -12.10
N ASP A 42 -22.97 11.46 -12.42
CA ASP A 42 -23.07 12.85 -12.88
C ASP A 42 -22.67 13.87 -11.79
N ASP A 43 -23.06 13.64 -10.53
CA ASP A 43 -22.69 14.53 -9.42
C ASP A 43 -21.22 14.37 -9.00
N LEU A 44 -20.67 13.16 -9.11
CA LEU A 44 -19.26 12.88 -8.89
C LEU A 44 -18.37 13.40 -10.03
N ALA A 45 -18.84 13.34 -11.28
CA ALA A 45 -18.17 13.95 -12.42
C ALA A 45 -18.10 15.49 -12.31
N LYS A 46 -18.98 16.13 -11.53
CA LYS A 46 -18.84 17.56 -11.21
C LYS A 46 -17.72 17.88 -10.21
N LEU A 47 -17.10 16.87 -9.58
CA LEU A 47 -15.89 17.01 -8.77
C LEU A 47 -14.60 17.02 -9.60
N ASP A 48 -14.70 16.77 -10.92
CA ASP A 48 -13.58 16.58 -11.86
C ASP A 48 -12.64 17.80 -11.94
N THR A 49 -13.19 19.03 -11.90
CA THR A 49 -12.37 20.27 -11.89
C THR A 49 -11.51 20.43 -10.61
N ALA A 50 -11.84 19.72 -9.53
CA ALA A 50 -11.04 19.69 -8.30
C ALA A 50 -10.08 18.48 -8.23
N ALA A 51 -10.30 17.45 -9.07
CA ALA A 51 -9.50 16.23 -9.13
C ALA A 51 -8.19 16.43 -9.92
N GLU A 52 -8.22 17.23 -11.00
CA GLU A 52 -7.02 17.56 -11.79
C GLU A 52 -5.93 18.27 -10.97
N GLN A 53 -6.30 19.17 -10.06
CA GLN A 53 -5.34 19.96 -9.26
C GLN A 53 -4.77 19.21 -8.05
N TYR A 54 -5.45 18.18 -7.53
CA TYR A 54 -5.16 17.58 -6.20
C TYR A 54 -5.18 16.05 -6.15
N ALA A 55 -5.06 15.34 -7.28
CA ALA A 55 -5.06 13.86 -7.32
C ALA A 55 -4.10 13.20 -6.31
N TYR A 56 -3.00 13.88 -5.98
CA TYR A 56 -1.98 13.45 -5.03
C TYR A 56 -2.35 13.66 -3.55
N ASP A 57 -2.93 14.81 -3.22
CA ASP A 57 -3.52 15.06 -1.91
C ASP A 57 -4.68 14.12 -1.67
N LEU A 58 -5.43 13.78 -2.73
CA LEU A 58 -6.58 12.86 -2.71
C LEU A 58 -6.18 11.41 -2.38
N PHE A 59 -5.07 10.92 -2.96
CA PHE A 59 -4.49 9.61 -2.63
C PHE A 59 -3.95 9.56 -1.20
N THR A 60 -3.15 10.56 -0.82
CA THR A 60 -2.57 10.67 0.53
C THR A 60 -3.66 10.87 1.58
N PHE A 61 -4.75 11.53 1.25
CA PHE A 61 -5.93 11.75 2.09
C PHE A 61 -6.78 10.48 2.25
N CYS A 62 -7.02 9.69 1.19
CA CYS A 62 -7.64 8.36 1.30
C CYS A 62 -6.75 7.36 2.06
N LEU A 63 -5.43 7.50 1.97
CA LEU A 63 -4.45 6.74 2.77
C LEU A 63 -4.28 7.26 4.21
N ASN A 64 -4.50 8.54 4.50
CA ASN A 64 -4.55 9.11 5.86
C ASN A 64 -5.93 8.90 6.53
N ILE A 65 -6.95 8.56 5.74
CA ILE A 65 -8.14 7.83 6.20
C ILE A 65 -7.83 6.36 6.55
N SER A 66 -6.64 5.86 6.13
CA SER A 66 -5.88 4.62 6.41
C SER A 66 -6.63 3.30 6.61
N PRO A 67 -6.07 2.13 6.17
CA PRO A 67 -6.77 0.85 5.92
C PRO A 67 -7.53 0.19 7.10
N ALA A 68 -7.62 0.81 8.27
CA ALA A 68 -8.31 0.23 9.42
C ALA A 68 -9.18 1.21 10.22
N SER A 69 -9.13 2.54 9.99
CA SER A 69 -9.59 3.50 11.01
C SER A 69 -10.73 4.40 10.57
N GLY A 70 -10.71 5.03 9.40
CA GLY A 70 -11.76 5.99 9.00
C GLY A 70 -13.12 5.33 8.74
N SER A 71 -13.20 4.30 7.89
CA SER A 71 -14.45 3.58 7.64
C SER A 71 -14.94 2.78 8.86
N ARG A 72 -14.05 2.40 9.78
CA ARG A 72 -14.43 1.81 11.07
C ARG A 72 -14.96 2.87 12.03
N LEU A 73 -14.43 4.09 12.08
CA LEU A 73 -14.92 5.14 12.98
C LEU A 73 -16.36 5.51 12.64
N HIS A 74 -16.67 5.77 11.37
CA HIS A 74 -18.01 6.17 10.93
C HIS A 74 -19.05 5.07 11.19
N GLY A 75 -18.71 3.82 10.81
CA GLY A 75 -19.53 2.65 11.13
C GLY A 75 -19.64 2.39 12.64
N LYS A 76 -18.59 2.69 13.41
CA LYS A 76 -18.55 2.52 14.87
C LYS A 76 -19.41 3.56 15.59
N VAL A 77 -19.35 4.84 15.21
CA VAL A 77 -20.20 5.88 15.83
C VAL A 77 -21.66 5.66 15.44
N THR A 78 -21.95 5.31 14.18
CA THR A 78 -23.31 4.94 13.75
C THR A 78 -23.83 3.75 14.56
N ARG A 79 -23.05 2.65 14.66
CA ARG A 79 -23.43 1.47 15.47
C ARG A 79 -23.60 1.81 16.95
N LYS A 80 -22.69 2.62 17.51
CA LYS A 80 -22.73 3.06 18.91
C LYS A 80 -23.98 3.89 19.19
N LEU A 81 -24.33 4.81 18.28
CA LEU A 81 -25.54 5.63 18.38
C LEU A 81 -26.79 4.75 18.26
N THR A 82 -26.85 3.85 17.28
CA THR A 82 -27.98 2.91 17.13
C THR A 82 -28.14 1.99 18.33
N GLN A 83 -27.04 1.43 18.86
CA GLN A 83 -27.06 0.60 20.06
C GLN A 83 -27.55 1.40 21.26
N TYR A 84 -27.01 2.59 21.48
CA TYR A 84 -27.44 3.42 22.59
C TYR A 84 -28.91 3.86 22.44
N PHE A 85 -29.38 4.10 21.22
CA PHE A 85 -30.78 4.39 20.97
C PHE A 85 -31.67 3.20 21.34
N ALA A 86 -31.26 1.98 21.00
CA ALA A 86 -31.95 0.77 21.47
C ALA A 86 -31.98 0.67 23.01
N ASP A 87 -30.88 1.01 23.67
CA ASP A 87 -30.76 0.95 25.13
C ASP A 87 -31.65 2.00 25.83
N VAL A 88 -31.81 3.19 25.23
CA VAL A 88 -32.69 4.27 25.74
C VAL A 88 -34.16 3.93 25.57
N LEU A 89 -34.54 3.22 24.50
CA LEU A 89 -35.95 2.86 24.26
C LEU A 89 -36.49 1.83 25.25
N GLU A 90 -35.64 1.13 26.02
CA GLU A 90 -36.01 0.16 27.06
C GLU A 90 -37.11 -0.83 26.60
N ASN A 91 -38.37 -0.58 26.95
CA ASN A 91 -39.52 -1.44 26.62
C ASN A 91 -40.11 -1.18 25.22
N GLU A 92 -39.62 -0.17 24.50
CA GLU A 92 -40.08 0.21 23.16
C GLU A 92 -39.03 -0.10 22.07
N GLN A 93 -38.14 -1.08 22.30
CA GLN A 93 -37.10 -1.46 21.34
C GLN A 93 -37.65 -1.83 19.96
N ASP A 94 -38.87 -2.34 19.90
CA ASP A 94 -39.60 -2.69 18.68
C ASP A 94 -39.74 -1.48 17.73
N LYS A 95 -39.89 -0.27 18.31
CA LYS A 95 -40.04 1.00 17.58
C LYS A 95 -38.71 1.58 17.10
N LEU A 96 -37.57 0.93 17.40
CA LEU A 96 -36.25 1.43 16.98
C LEU A 96 -36.19 1.61 15.45
N GLN A 97 -36.64 0.61 14.70
CA GLN A 97 -36.58 0.63 13.23
C GLN A 97 -37.37 1.79 12.61
N GLU A 98 -38.54 2.11 13.17
CA GLU A 98 -39.37 3.25 12.74
C GLU A 98 -38.70 4.60 13.03
N ASN A 99 -37.73 4.64 13.95
CA ASN A 99 -37.00 5.84 14.32
C ASN A 99 -35.66 5.99 13.58
N LEU A 100 -35.14 4.94 12.95
CA LEU A 100 -33.91 4.97 12.14
C LEU A 100 -34.18 5.50 10.73
N VAL A 101 -34.45 6.81 10.64
CA VAL A 101 -34.83 7.50 9.40
C VAL A 101 -33.75 8.52 9.02
N VAL A 102 -33.45 8.62 7.73
CA VAL A 102 -32.45 9.53 7.15
C VAL A 102 -33.15 10.44 6.15
N SER A 103 -33.15 11.75 6.41
CA SER A 103 -33.82 12.75 5.56
C SER A 103 -35.28 12.40 5.21
N GLY A 104 -36.02 11.84 6.18
CA GLY A 104 -37.41 11.41 6.01
C GLY A 104 -37.63 10.08 5.29
N LYS A 105 -36.56 9.36 4.92
CA LYS A 105 -36.60 8.06 4.24
C LYS A 105 -36.02 6.95 5.12
N ASP A 106 -36.46 5.71 4.94
CA ASP A 106 -35.78 4.58 5.55
C ASP A 106 -34.36 4.42 4.97
N VAL A 107 -33.49 3.72 5.70
CA VAL A 107 -32.08 3.54 5.35
C VAL A 107 -31.88 2.94 3.95
N LYS A 108 -32.70 1.94 3.56
CA LYS A 108 -32.56 1.27 2.27
C LYS A 108 -32.96 2.21 1.14
N SER A 109 -34.11 2.86 1.26
CA SER A 109 -34.57 3.86 0.29
C SER A 109 -33.64 5.07 0.17
N TYR A 110 -32.98 5.47 1.26
CA TYR A 110 -31.98 6.53 1.23
C TYR A 110 -30.76 6.15 0.40
N ILE A 111 -30.23 4.93 0.57
CA ILE A 111 -29.05 4.46 -0.18
C ILE A 111 -29.38 4.26 -1.66
N THR A 112 -30.50 3.61 -1.99
CA THR A 112 -30.84 3.30 -3.40
C THR A 112 -31.22 4.54 -4.21
N LYS A 113 -31.66 5.62 -3.54
CA LYS A 113 -31.99 6.91 -4.17
C LYS A 113 -31.10 8.04 -3.65
N PHE A 114 -29.85 7.70 -3.34
CA PHE A 114 -28.89 8.67 -2.83
C PHE A 114 -28.63 9.76 -3.86
N GLN A 115 -28.55 11.00 -3.39
CA GLN A 115 -28.11 12.17 -4.15
C GLN A 115 -27.13 12.95 -3.29
N TRP A 116 -26.15 13.57 -3.94
CA TRP A 116 -25.13 14.34 -3.23
C TRP A 116 -25.77 15.57 -2.54
N GLU A 117 -25.57 15.73 -1.24
CA GLU A 117 -26.09 16.85 -0.45
C GLU A 117 -25.22 18.11 -0.65
N GLY A 118 -25.26 18.70 -1.86
CA GLY A 118 -24.43 19.84 -2.24
C GLY A 118 -24.56 21.10 -1.38
N ALA A 119 -25.68 21.25 -0.64
CA ALA A 119 -25.86 22.33 0.33
C ALA A 119 -25.03 22.14 1.61
N LYS A 120 -24.83 20.89 2.05
CA LYS A 120 -24.00 20.56 3.22
C LYS A 120 -22.54 20.34 2.84
N TYR A 121 -22.31 19.75 1.67
CA TYR A 121 -21.00 19.38 1.15
C TYR A 121 -20.80 20.01 -0.24
N PRO A 122 -20.41 21.29 -0.35
CA PRO A 122 -20.41 22.00 -1.63
C PRO A 122 -19.38 21.45 -2.62
N LEU A 123 -19.84 21.02 -3.79
CA LEU A 123 -19.00 20.39 -4.84
C LEU A 123 -17.84 21.26 -5.34
N LYS A 124 -17.92 22.59 -5.15
CA LYS A 124 -16.85 23.54 -5.52
C LYS A 124 -15.68 23.57 -4.52
N GLN A 125 -15.85 22.98 -3.34
CA GLN A 125 -14.81 22.96 -2.31
C GLN A 125 -13.80 21.85 -2.60
N PRO A 126 -12.50 22.05 -2.28
CA PRO A 126 -11.52 21.00 -2.38
C PRO A 126 -11.93 19.76 -1.58
N LEU A 127 -11.61 18.57 -2.07
CA LEU A 127 -11.98 17.29 -1.45
C LEU A 127 -11.50 17.18 0.01
N LYS A 128 -10.34 17.78 0.33
CA LYS A 128 -9.83 17.92 1.70
C LYS A 128 -10.77 18.73 2.60
N VAL A 129 -11.30 19.86 2.11
CA VAL A 129 -12.24 20.70 2.85
C VAL A 129 -13.56 19.96 3.08
N LEU A 130 -14.07 19.27 2.06
CA LEU A 130 -15.28 18.44 2.17
C LEU A 130 -15.13 17.36 3.24
N SER A 131 -13.98 16.68 3.26
CA SER A 131 -13.66 15.74 4.32
C SER A 131 -13.61 16.39 5.69
N ASP A 132 -12.90 17.50 5.84
CA ASP A 132 -12.74 18.14 7.15
C ASP A 132 -14.09 18.57 7.72
N ILE A 133 -15.02 19.02 6.87
CA ILE A 133 -16.41 19.30 7.23
C ILE A 133 -17.08 18.03 7.78
N ILE A 134 -17.01 16.93 7.03
CA ILE A 134 -17.63 15.65 7.43
C ILE A 134 -16.99 15.09 8.71
N GLY A 135 -15.65 15.12 8.82
CA GLY A 135 -14.90 14.64 9.96
C GLY A 135 -15.19 15.43 11.23
N LYS A 136 -15.28 16.77 11.13
CA LYS A 136 -15.69 17.63 12.26
C LYS A 136 -17.12 17.33 12.71
N GLN A 137 -18.05 17.20 11.77
CA GLN A 137 -19.44 16.84 12.07
C GLN A 137 -19.53 15.52 12.85
N ILE A 138 -18.83 14.48 12.40
CA ILE A 138 -18.84 13.16 13.04
C ILE A 138 -18.20 13.21 14.44
N THR A 139 -17.08 13.91 14.57
CA THR A 139 -16.38 14.07 15.86
C THR A 139 -17.25 14.81 16.87
N GLN A 140 -17.94 15.86 16.43
CA GLN A 140 -18.88 16.60 17.26
C GLN A 140 -20.02 15.70 17.74
N ILE A 141 -20.65 14.92 16.85
CA ILE A 141 -21.73 14.00 17.20
C ILE A 141 -21.26 12.92 18.19
N ASP A 142 -20.06 12.34 18.03
CA ASP A 142 -19.55 11.33 18.98
C ASP A 142 -19.28 11.94 20.37
N ASN A 143 -18.75 13.17 20.43
CA ASN A 143 -18.50 13.87 21.70
C ASN A 143 -19.80 14.25 22.41
N ASP A 144 -20.80 14.73 21.66
CA ASP A 144 -22.13 15.04 22.21
C ASP A 144 -22.84 13.77 22.69
N LEU A 145 -22.72 12.66 21.95
CA LEU A 145 -23.26 11.36 22.35
C LEU A 145 -22.60 10.88 23.65
N LYS A 146 -21.27 10.98 23.80
CA LYS A 146 -20.58 10.63 25.05
C LYS A 146 -21.07 11.45 26.23
N THR A 147 -21.21 12.76 26.06
CA THR A 147 -21.67 13.66 27.12
C THR A 147 -23.11 13.34 27.53
N LYS A 148 -24.05 13.30 26.57
CA LYS A 148 -25.47 13.02 26.82
C LYS A 148 -25.68 11.62 27.41
N SER A 149 -24.97 10.62 26.88
CA SER A 149 -25.06 9.25 27.39
C SER A 149 -24.56 9.13 28.83
N SER A 150 -23.43 9.78 29.17
CA SER A 150 -22.93 9.83 30.54
C SER A 150 -23.94 10.47 31.50
N THR A 151 -24.48 11.64 31.16
CA THR A 151 -25.48 12.33 31.99
C THR A 151 -26.72 11.48 32.23
N TYR A 152 -27.29 10.90 31.17
CA TYR A 152 -28.51 10.10 31.27
C TYR A 152 -28.27 8.77 32.01
N ASN A 153 -27.14 8.11 31.76
CA ASN A 153 -26.78 6.86 32.42
C ASN A 153 -26.50 7.07 33.91
N ASN A 154 -25.85 8.17 34.29
CA ASN A 154 -25.66 8.52 35.70
C ASN A 154 -26.98 8.69 36.43
N LEU A 155 -27.94 9.37 35.82
CA LEU A 155 -29.29 9.53 36.37
C LEU A 155 -30.00 8.17 36.53
N LYS A 156 -29.93 7.31 35.50
CA LYS A 156 -30.49 5.95 35.53
C LYS A 156 -29.85 5.10 36.61
N ASN A 157 -28.53 5.18 36.79
CA ASN A 157 -27.79 4.43 37.80
C ASN A 157 -28.14 4.89 39.22
N SER A 158 -28.25 6.20 39.45
CA SER A 158 -28.69 6.76 40.74
C SER A 158 -30.11 6.31 41.09
N LEU A 159 -31.04 6.35 40.13
CA LEU A 159 -32.40 5.84 40.31
C LEU A 159 -32.41 4.33 40.60
N ALA A 160 -31.70 3.54 39.81
CA ALA A 160 -31.63 2.08 40.00
C ALA A 160 -31.06 1.69 41.37
N LEU A 161 -30.13 2.49 41.91
CA LEU A 161 -29.57 2.28 43.25
C LEU A 161 -30.60 2.56 44.35
N ILE A 162 -31.43 3.60 44.20
CA ILE A 162 -32.56 3.89 45.10
C ILE A 162 -33.64 2.81 44.97
N ASP A 163 -34.03 2.44 43.75
CA ASP A 163 -34.99 1.37 43.46
C ASP A 163 -34.58 0.04 44.09
N ARG A 164 -33.31 -0.36 43.95
CA ARG A 164 -32.81 -1.62 44.53
C ARG A 164 -32.86 -1.61 46.06
N LYS A 165 -32.64 -0.45 46.69
CA LYS A 165 -32.83 -0.30 48.15
C LYS A 165 -34.31 -0.38 48.52
N ALA A 166 -35.22 0.07 47.66
CA ALA A 166 -36.66 -0.03 47.90
C ALA A 166 -37.23 -1.45 47.70
N THR A 167 -36.58 -2.35 46.93
CA THR A 167 -37.10 -3.69 46.61
C THR A 167 -36.33 -4.87 47.23
N GLY A 168 -35.36 -4.61 48.12
CA GLY A 168 -34.57 -5.67 48.80
C GLY A 168 -35.36 -6.46 49.87
N SER A 169 -34.75 -7.48 50.47
CA SER A 169 -35.31 -8.17 51.66
C SER A 169 -35.36 -7.24 52.88
N LEU A 170 -36.19 -7.49 53.90
CA LEU A 170 -36.30 -6.63 55.10
C LEU A 170 -34.96 -6.36 55.82
N LEU A 171 -33.96 -7.22 55.61
CA LEU A 171 -32.59 -7.04 56.10
C LEU A 171 -31.82 -5.90 55.43
N THR A 172 -32.13 -5.56 54.18
CA THR A 172 -31.39 -4.58 53.37
C THR A 172 -32.27 -3.51 52.75
N LYS A 173 -33.60 -3.71 52.76
CA LYS A 173 -34.61 -2.78 52.27
C LYS A 173 -34.60 -1.49 53.07
N ASP A 174 -34.84 -0.38 52.38
CA ASP A 174 -35.12 0.89 53.01
C ASP A 174 -36.44 0.82 53.78
N LEU A 175 -36.39 1.04 55.08
CA LEU A 175 -37.56 0.93 55.97
C LEU A 175 -38.42 2.19 55.96
N SER A 176 -37.93 3.27 55.32
CA SER A 176 -38.54 4.60 55.22
C SER A 176 -39.97 4.61 54.67
N GLU A 177 -40.32 3.65 53.80
CA GLU A 177 -41.67 3.52 53.22
C GLU A 177 -42.56 2.52 53.97
N ILE A 178 -42.01 1.79 54.94
CA ILE A 178 -42.70 0.71 55.68
C ILE A 178 -43.18 1.20 57.03
N VAL A 179 -42.34 1.97 57.72
CA VAL A 179 -42.58 2.39 59.10
C VAL A 179 -43.27 3.74 59.17
N LYS A 180 -44.06 3.97 60.22
CA LYS A 180 -44.81 5.20 60.48
C LYS A 180 -44.38 5.82 61.81
N ALA A 181 -44.69 7.11 62.02
CA ALA A 181 -44.41 7.79 63.29
C ALA A 181 -44.98 7.01 64.50
N ASP A 182 -46.17 6.44 64.36
CA ASP A 182 -46.86 5.65 65.39
C ASP A 182 -46.15 4.34 65.76
N ASP A 183 -45.16 3.90 64.98
CA ASP A 183 -44.36 2.71 65.29
C ASP A 183 -43.21 3.01 66.25
N PHE A 184 -42.95 4.29 66.58
CA PHE A 184 -41.84 4.74 67.41
C PHE A 184 -42.28 5.61 68.58
N ILE A 185 -41.55 5.52 69.70
CA ILE A 185 -41.60 6.53 70.76
C ILE A 185 -40.64 7.68 70.41
N LEU A 186 -41.20 8.79 69.91
CA LEU A 186 -40.44 9.98 69.53
C LEU A 186 -40.19 10.91 70.73
N ASN A 187 -39.11 11.70 70.67
CA ASN A 187 -38.78 12.76 71.65
C ASN A 187 -38.67 12.31 73.12
N SER A 188 -38.44 11.03 73.36
CA SER A 188 -38.21 10.50 74.71
C SER A 188 -36.75 10.66 75.12
N GLU A 189 -36.52 11.14 76.34
CA GLU A 189 -35.17 11.28 76.91
C GLU A 189 -34.53 9.90 77.15
N TYR A 190 -35.32 8.94 77.65
CA TYR A 190 -34.82 7.67 78.21
C TYR A 190 -35.11 6.42 77.36
N LEU A 191 -36.24 6.40 76.64
CA LEU A 191 -36.66 5.29 75.79
C LEU A 191 -36.26 5.50 74.33
N GLN A 192 -36.01 4.39 73.63
CA GLN A 192 -35.79 4.29 72.19
C GLN A 192 -36.49 3.05 71.64
N THR A 193 -37.10 3.19 70.46
CA THR A 193 -37.67 2.08 69.72
C THR A 193 -36.66 1.55 68.70
N LEU A 194 -36.44 0.24 68.70
CA LEU A 194 -35.60 -0.47 67.73
C LEU A 194 -36.46 -1.28 66.76
N LEU A 195 -35.96 -1.46 65.55
CA LEU A 195 -36.55 -2.32 64.54
C LEU A 195 -35.78 -3.64 64.47
N VAL A 196 -36.48 -4.77 64.56
CA VAL A 196 -35.86 -6.10 64.63
C VAL A 196 -36.46 -6.99 63.56
N VAL A 197 -35.60 -7.52 62.68
CA VAL A 197 -35.97 -8.52 61.68
C VAL A 197 -35.85 -9.91 62.30
N VAL A 198 -36.96 -10.64 62.29
CA VAL A 198 -37.11 -11.97 62.88
C VAL A 198 -37.53 -12.95 61.78
N PRO A 199 -36.81 -14.06 61.58
CA PRO A 199 -37.25 -15.13 60.68
C PRO A 199 -38.59 -15.71 61.13
N ARG A 200 -39.51 -16.00 60.20
CA ARG A 200 -40.84 -16.59 60.47
C ARG A 200 -40.74 -17.88 61.31
N ALA A 201 -39.70 -18.67 61.07
CA ALA A 201 -39.40 -19.89 61.83
C ALA A 201 -39.19 -19.63 63.35
N LEU A 202 -38.72 -18.44 63.73
CA LEU A 202 -38.40 -18.06 65.11
C LEU A 202 -39.46 -17.16 65.76
N MET A 203 -40.65 -17.03 65.17
CA MET A 203 -41.73 -16.18 65.69
C MET A 203 -42.08 -16.49 67.15
N LYS A 204 -42.22 -17.78 67.48
CA LYS A 204 -42.61 -18.23 68.83
C LYS A 204 -41.51 -17.93 69.85
N GLU A 205 -40.25 -18.12 69.48
CA GLU A 205 -39.11 -17.80 70.34
C GLU A 205 -39.00 -16.30 70.59
N TRP A 206 -39.24 -15.49 69.56
CA TRP A 206 -39.29 -14.04 69.70
C TRP A 206 -40.33 -13.60 70.72
N GLN A 207 -41.59 -14.06 70.58
CA GLN A 207 -42.67 -13.70 71.50
C GLN A 207 -42.39 -14.08 72.96
N GLN A 208 -41.67 -15.18 73.19
CA GLN A 208 -41.34 -15.64 74.54
C GLN A 208 -40.14 -14.91 75.15
N LYS A 209 -39.17 -14.50 74.33
CA LYS A 209 -37.87 -14.01 74.83
C LYS A 209 -37.69 -12.51 74.74
N TYR A 210 -38.35 -11.81 73.81
CA TYR A 210 -37.96 -10.43 73.47
C TYR A 210 -37.99 -9.46 74.66
N GLU A 211 -38.89 -9.68 75.63
CA GLU A 211 -39.03 -8.87 76.87
C GLU A 211 -37.92 -9.14 77.88
N THR A 212 -37.32 -10.34 77.84
CA THR A 212 -36.32 -10.79 78.82
C THR A 212 -34.91 -10.83 78.23
N LEU A 213 -34.70 -10.32 77.01
CA LEU A 213 -33.37 -10.28 76.37
C LEU A 213 -32.43 -9.28 77.04
N SER A 214 -32.93 -8.28 77.77
CA SER A 214 -32.11 -7.39 78.60
C SER A 214 -33.00 -6.79 79.70
N ASP A 215 -32.40 -6.32 80.78
CA ASP A 215 -33.12 -5.53 81.78
C ASP A 215 -33.54 -4.19 81.16
N MET A 216 -34.67 -3.62 81.58
CA MET A 216 -35.21 -2.36 81.01
C MET A 216 -35.73 -2.43 79.55
N VAL A 217 -36.28 -3.58 79.14
CA VAL A 217 -37.16 -3.68 77.96
C VAL A 217 -38.60 -3.42 78.40
N VAL A 218 -39.38 -2.65 77.63
CA VAL A 218 -40.78 -2.35 77.97
C VAL A 218 -41.66 -3.57 77.63
N PRO A 219 -42.30 -4.23 78.60
CA PRO A 219 -43.16 -5.38 78.34
C PRO A 219 -44.35 -5.03 77.44
N GLY A 220 -44.79 -5.96 76.60
CA GLY A 220 -45.88 -5.74 75.63
C GLY A 220 -45.56 -4.74 74.52
N SER A 221 -44.32 -4.23 74.40
CA SER A 221 -43.94 -3.26 73.38
C SER A 221 -43.63 -3.87 72.01
N GLY A 222 -43.53 -5.20 71.91
CA GLY A 222 -43.22 -5.92 70.67
C GLY A 222 -44.39 -5.91 69.69
N ARG A 223 -44.30 -5.11 68.63
CA ARG A 223 -45.35 -4.98 67.60
C ARG A 223 -44.85 -5.38 66.23
N LEU A 224 -45.59 -6.24 65.53
CA LEU A 224 -45.32 -6.57 64.13
C LEU A 224 -45.69 -5.38 63.23
N ILE A 225 -44.74 -4.90 62.43
CA ILE A 225 -44.94 -3.81 61.46
C ILE A 225 -45.33 -4.38 60.08
N THR A 226 -44.51 -5.30 59.56
CA THR A 226 -44.74 -5.94 58.26
C THR A 226 -44.13 -7.33 58.21
N GLU A 227 -44.66 -8.16 57.31
CA GLU A 227 -44.07 -9.45 56.92
C GLU A 227 -43.74 -9.44 55.43
N ASP A 228 -42.60 -10.03 55.06
CA ASP A 228 -42.16 -10.18 53.68
C ASP A 228 -41.49 -11.55 53.52
N GLY A 229 -42.20 -12.49 52.88
CA GLY A 229 -41.76 -13.88 52.75
C GLY A 229 -41.54 -14.58 54.11
N ASP A 230 -40.28 -14.97 54.35
CA ASP A 230 -39.81 -15.66 55.55
C ASP A 230 -39.26 -14.70 56.62
N GLN A 231 -39.33 -13.38 56.42
CA GLN A 231 -38.86 -12.35 57.35
C GLN A 231 -40.02 -11.52 57.89
N MET A 232 -39.94 -11.14 59.16
CA MET A 232 -40.91 -10.29 59.85
C MET A 232 -40.18 -9.12 60.51
N LEU A 233 -40.72 -7.91 60.39
CA LEU A 233 -40.15 -6.71 61.02
C LEU A 233 -40.99 -6.34 62.25
N PHE A 234 -40.37 -6.32 63.43
CA PHE A 234 -40.98 -5.90 64.68
C PHE A 234 -40.41 -4.56 65.15
N SER A 235 -41.22 -3.74 65.81
CA SER A 235 -40.74 -2.68 66.71
C SER A 235 -40.70 -3.18 68.16
N VAL A 236 -39.69 -2.77 68.92
CA VAL A 236 -39.57 -2.99 70.37
C VAL A 236 -39.06 -1.73 71.02
N THR A 237 -39.64 -1.34 72.16
CA THR A 237 -39.22 -0.17 72.92
C THR A 237 -38.47 -0.59 74.18
N LEU A 238 -37.31 0.02 74.41
CA LEU A 238 -36.44 -0.23 75.55
C LEU A 238 -35.74 1.05 75.99
N PHE A 239 -35.08 1.03 77.14
CA PHE A 239 -34.26 2.15 77.59
C PHE A 239 -32.99 2.27 76.73
N LYS A 240 -32.62 3.50 76.37
CA LYS A 240 -31.42 3.81 75.57
C LYS A 240 -30.14 3.21 76.17
N LYS A 241 -30.07 3.10 77.49
CA LYS A 241 -28.92 2.57 78.23
C LYS A 241 -28.57 1.12 77.88
N VAL A 242 -29.55 0.32 77.45
CA VAL A 242 -29.37 -1.12 77.18
C VAL A 242 -29.44 -1.48 75.68
N VAL A 243 -29.43 -0.49 74.79
CA VAL A 243 -29.55 -0.73 73.34
C VAL A 243 -28.45 -1.64 72.79
N ASP A 244 -27.19 -1.43 73.17
CA ASP A 244 -26.07 -2.22 72.66
C ASP A 244 -26.05 -3.65 73.23
N GLU A 245 -26.42 -3.81 74.50
CA GLU A 245 -26.61 -5.10 75.14
C GLU A 245 -27.76 -5.88 74.46
N TYR A 246 -28.90 -5.23 74.26
CA TYR A 246 -30.07 -5.80 73.59
C TYR A 246 -29.76 -6.21 72.14
N LYS A 247 -29.01 -5.40 71.39
CA LYS A 247 -28.51 -5.74 70.05
C LYS A 247 -27.63 -7.00 70.06
N THR A 248 -26.81 -7.17 71.09
CA THR A 248 -25.95 -8.35 71.27
C THR A 248 -26.77 -9.60 71.53
N HIS A 249 -27.68 -9.57 72.50
CA HIS A 249 -28.56 -10.71 72.80
C HIS A 249 -29.52 -11.05 71.65
N CYS A 250 -29.98 -10.05 70.89
CA CYS A 250 -30.73 -10.27 69.64
C CYS A 250 -29.90 -11.08 68.65
N ARG A 251 -28.64 -10.70 68.43
CA ARG A 251 -27.73 -11.40 67.49
C ARG A 251 -27.49 -12.85 67.90
N GLU A 252 -27.29 -13.11 69.19
CA GLU A 252 -27.11 -14.46 69.74
C GLU A 252 -28.35 -15.36 69.50
N ASN A 253 -29.55 -14.76 69.54
CA ASN A 253 -30.81 -15.45 69.24
C ASN A 253 -31.20 -15.38 67.75
N LYS A 254 -30.28 -14.96 66.86
CA LYS A 254 -30.49 -14.83 65.40
C LYS A 254 -31.57 -13.81 65.01
N PHE A 255 -31.86 -12.84 65.87
CA PHE A 255 -32.67 -11.67 65.56
C PHE A 255 -31.76 -10.53 65.09
N ILE A 256 -32.13 -9.87 63.99
CA ILE A 256 -31.27 -8.85 63.37
C ILE A 256 -31.88 -7.48 63.62
N VAL A 257 -31.25 -6.69 64.50
CA VAL A 257 -31.64 -5.29 64.74
C VAL A 257 -31.19 -4.43 63.55
N ARG A 258 -32.13 -3.71 62.94
CA ARG A 258 -31.88 -2.75 61.85
C ARG A 258 -31.47 -1.41 62.45
N ASP A 259 -30.39 -0.85 61.92
CA ASP A 259 -29.95 0.49 62.27
C ASP A 259 -30.84 1.50 61.53
N PHE A 260 -31.83 2.02 62.25
CA PHE A 260 -32.82 2.95 61.71
C PHE A 260 -33.26 3.91 62.81
N VAL A 261 -33.26 5.21 62.48
CA VAL A 261 -33.78 6.27 63.34
C VAL A 261 -34.89 6.96 62.57
N TYR A 262 -36.08 7.02 63.17
CA TYR A 262 -37.20 7.70 62.54
C TYR A 262 -37.01 9.22 62.62
N ASP A 263 -36.85 9.85 61.47
CA ASP A 263 -36.83 11.30 61.33
C ASP A 263 -37.69 11.72 60.13
N GLU A 264 -38.82 12.37 60.39
CA GLU A 264 -39.80 12.70 59.35
C GLU A 264 -39.23 13.64 58.28
N GLU A 265 -38.29 14.51 58.66
CA GLU A 265 -37.64 15.45 57.73
C GLU A 265 -36.70 14.71 56.76
N SER A 266 -35.81 13.86 57.27
CA SER A 266 -34.91 13.01 56.45
C SER A 266 -35.70 12.07 55.53
N LEU A 267 -36.80 11.50 56.00
CA LEU A 267 -37.68 10.62 55.21
C LEU A 267 -38.41 11.37 54.08
N LYS A 268 -38.79 12.64 54.31
CA LYS A 268 -39.35 13.52 53.27
C LYS A 268 -38.27 13.93 52.26
N ILE A 269 -37.06 14.23 52.72
CA ILE A 269 -35.93 14.59 51.84
C ILE A 269 -35.61 13.43 50.88
N GLY A 270 -35.52 12.19 51.39
CA GLY A 270 -35.24 11.02 50.56
C GLY A 270 -36.32 10.71 49.51
N ARG A 271 -37.61 10.81 49.87
CA ARG A 271 -38.73 10.66 48.92
C ARG A 271 -38.72 11.77 47.86
N ASN A 272 -38.54 13.01 48.29
CA ASN A 272 -38.43 14.15 47.37
C ASN A 272 -37.23 14.00 46.42
N GLU A 273 -36.11 13.42 46.86
CA GLU A 273 -34.94 13.16 46.02
C GLU A 273 -35.23 12.11 44.94
N ARG A 274 -35.87 11.00 45.30
CA ARG A 274 -36.34 9.98 44.34
C ARG A 274 -37.27 10.60 43.30
N ASP A 275 -38.30 11.32 43.74
CA ASP A 275 -39.29 11.94 42.85
C ASP A 275 -38.64 12.98 41.92
N LYS A 276 -37.69 13.78 42.44
CA LYS A 276 -36.88 14.70 41.63
C LYS A 276 -36.11 13.97 40.54
N LEU A 277 -35.45 12.85 40.87
CA LEU A 277 -34.70 12.06 39.89
C LEU A 277 -35.61 11.40 38.85
N VAL A 278 -36.79 10.91 39.24
CA VAL A 278 -37.79 10.34 38.31
C VAL A 278 -38.30 11.42 37.35
N GLN A 279 -38.66 12.60 37.86
CA GLN A 279 -39.08 13.72 37.04
C GLN A 279 -37.97 14.17 36.09
N GLU A 280 -36.73 14.23 36.55
CA GLU A 280 -35.57 14.55 35.71
C GLU A 280 -35.36 13.50 34.60
N LYS A 281 -35.54 12.21 34.90
CA LYS A 281 -35.44 11.12 33.90
C LYS A 281 -36.47 11.30 32.80
N GLN A 282 -37.73 11.56 33.19
CA GLN A 282 -38.83 11.79 32.25
C GLN A 282 -38.60 13.06 31.43
N ARG A 283 -38.11 14.14 32.06
CA ARG A 283 -37.79 15.40 31.40
C ARG A 283 -36.71 15.26 30.34
N GLN A 284 -35.66 14.46 30.60
CA GLN A 284 -34.56 14.27 29.66
C GLN A 284 -34.85 13.25 28.55
N TYR A 285 -35.78 12.33 28.78
CA TYR A 285 -36.06 11.22 27.85
C TYR A 285 -36.46 11.70 26.45
N ALA A 286 -37.52 12.50 26.32
CA ALA A 286 -38.02 12.92 25.01
C ALA A 286 -37.02 13.79 24.22
N PRO A 287 -36.32 14.77 24.83
CA PRO A 287 -35.24 15.49 24.17
C PRO A 287 -34.09 14.59 23.72
N LEU A 288 -33.70 13.60 24.52
CA LEU A 288 -32.64 12.65 24.18
C LEU A 288 -33.02 11.79 22.98
N VAL A 289 -34.22 11.21 22.97
CA VAL A 289 -34.74 10.41 21.86
C VAL A 289 -34.80 11.24 20.57
N ARG A 290 -35.30 12.48 20.65
CA ARG A 290 -35.33 13.39 19.49
C ARG A 290 -33.91 13.69 18.98
N TRP A 291 -32.96 13.92 19.89
CA TRP A 291 -31.57 14.17 19.52
C TRP A 291 -30.94 12.94 18.85
N LEU A 292 -31.15 11.73 19.39
CA LEU A 292 -30.66 10.48 18.81
C LEU A 292 -31.22 10.24 17.40
N LYS A 293 -32.53 10.47 17.20
CA LYS A 293 -33.18 10.35 15.89
C LYS A 293 -32.58 11.30 14.84
N ILE A 294 -32.41 12.57 15.19
CA ILE A 294 -31.82 13.57 14.27
C ILE A 294 -30.37 13.21 13.94
N ASN A 295 -29.56 12.91 14.96
CA ASN A 295 -28.14 12.67 14.78
C ASN A 295 -27.84 11.30 14.13
N PHE A 296 -28.74 10.33 14.24
CA PHE A 296 -28.70 9.13 13.42
C PHE A 296 -28.78 9.47 11.93
N GLY A 297 -29.75 10.30 11.53
CA GLY A 297 -29.90 10.74 10.13
C GLY A 297 -28.66 11.48 9.64
N GLU A 298 -28.15 12.43 10.43
CA GLU A 298 -26.95 13.21 10.08
C GLU A 298 -25.70 12.33 9.93
N ILE A 299 -25.44 11.43 10.88
CA ILE A 299 -24.24 10.59 10.83
C ILE A 299 -24.31 9.52 9.74
N PHE A 300 -25.51 9.00 9.47
CA PHE A 300 -25.73 8.04 8.39
C PHE A 300 -25.57 8.71 7.03
N SER A 301 -26.12 9.92 6.85
CA SER A 301 -25.90 10.71 5.63
C SER A 301 -24.40 10.95 5.41
N ALA A 302 -23.70 11.44 6.43
CA ALA A 302 -22.25 11.67 6.38
C ALA A 302 -21.47 10.39 6.01
N PHE A 303 -21.87 9.24 6.56
CA PHE A 303 -21.27 7.94 6.23
C PHE A 303 -21.43 7.57 4.75
N VAL A 304 -22.61 7.77 4.15
CA VAL A 304 -22.83 7.50 2.72
C VAL A 304 -22.02 8.46 1.84
N HIS A 305 -21.91 9.73 2.20
CA HIS A 305 -21.07 10.70 1.47
C HIS A 305 -19.59 10.32 1.49
N VAL A 306 -19.06 9.85 2.63
CA VAL A 306 -17.68 9.33 2.70
C VAL A 306 -17.50 8.10 1.80
N LYS A 307 -18.52 7.23 1.70
CA LYS A 307 -18.47 6.07 0.80
C LYS A 307 -18.48 6.48 -0.68
N ALA A 308 -19.29 7.47 -1.03
CA ALA A 308 -19.31 8.05 -2.38
C ALA A 308 -17.97 8.70 -2.75
N LEU A 309 -17.41 9.52 -1.85
CA LEU A 309 -16.07 10.11 -2.02
C LEU A 309 -15.01 9.03 -2.23
N ARG A 310 -15.02 7.98 -1.40
CA ARG A 310 -14.03 6.90 -1.51
C ARG A 310 -14.12 6.18 -2.85
N VAL A 311 -15.31 5.86 -3.33
CA VAL A 311 -15.49 5.21 -4.62
C VAL A 311 -15.07 6.11 -5.77
N PHE A 312 -15.36 7.41 -5.68
CA PHE A 312 -14.86 8.40 -6.64
C PHE A 312 -13.32 8.38 -6.70
N VAL A 313 -12.66 8.53 -5.55
CA VAL A 313 -11.18 8.54 -5.49
C VAL A 313 -10.57 7.25 -6.00
N GLU A 314 -11.05 6.09 -5.52
CA GLU A 314 -10.54 4.78 -5.95
C GLU A 314 -10.74 4.56 -7.46
N SER A 315 -11.83 5.08 -8.03
CA SER A 315 -12.11 4.99 -9.47
C SER A 315 -11.21 5.90 -10.30
N VAL A 316 -10.97 7.15 -9.86
CA VAL A 316 -10.01 8.05 -10.52
C VAL A 316 -8.60 7.47 -10.49
N LEU A 317 -8.18 6.90 -9.37
CA LEU A 317 -6.85 6.28 -9.25
C LEU A 317 -6.69 5.02 -10.10
N ARG A 318 -7.78 4.30 -10.35
CA ARG A 318 -7.75 3.04 -11.10
C ARG A 318 -7.98 3.22 -12.59
N TYR A 319 -8.84 4.16 -12.99
CA TYR A 319 -9.25 4.36 -14.37
C TYR A 319 -8.65 5.63 -15.00
N GLY A 320 -8.06 6.51 -14.19
CA GLY A 320 -7.46 7.76 -14.66
C GLY A 320 -8.47 8.89 -14.83
N LEU A 321 -7.98 9.97 -15.45
CA LEU A 321 -8.77 11.12 -15.87
C LEU A 321 -8.92 11.12 -17.41
N PRO A 322 -10.00 11.69 -17.96
CA PRO A 322 -11.13 12.32 -17.26
C PRO A 322 -11.98 11.31 -16.47
N VAL A 323 -12.75 11.78 -15.49
CA VAL A 323 -13.66 10.94 -14.69
C VAL A 323 -14.66 10.23 -15.61
N ASN A 324 -14.37 8.99 -15.97
CA ASN A 324 -15.15 8.24 -16.94
C ASN A 324 -15.50 6.83 -16.43
N PHE A 325 -16.32 6.80 -15.38
CA PHE A 325 -16.80 5.56 -14.76
C PHE A 325 -18.23 5.68 -14.26
N GLN A 326 -18.90 4.54 -14.16
CA GLN A 326 -20.22 4.40 -13.58
C GLN A 326 -20.13 3.65 -12.24
N ALA A 327 -20.53 4.33 -11.17
CA ALA A 327 -20.71 3.71 -9.86
C ALA A 327 -22.11 3.09 -9.74
N ALA A 328 -22.20 1.95 -9.06
CA ALA A 328 -23.43 1.17 -8.92
C ALA A 328 -23.56 0.57 -7.52
N VAL A 329 -24.79 0.55 -6.98
CA VAL A 329 -25.12 -0.23 -5.77
C VAL A 329 -25.82 -1.51 -6.17
N ILE A 330 -25.35 -2.62 -5.61
CA ILE A 330 -25.85 -3.97 -5.88
C ILE A 330 -26.34 -4.57 -4.57
N GLU A 331 -27.54 -5.15 -4.57
CA GLU A 331 -28.01 -6.02 -3.49
C GLU A 331 -27.80 -7.48 -3.92
N PRO A 332 -26.74 -8.16 -3.47
CA PRO A 332 -26.52 -9.55 -3.80
C PRO A 332 -27.58 -10.44 -3.15
N ASN A 333 -28.07 -11.42 -3.91
CA ASN A 333 -28.94 -12.45 -3.36
C ASN A 333 -28.21 -13.26 -2.28
N LYS A 334 -28.95 -13.58 -1.20
CA LYS A 334 -28.43 -14.45 -0.14
C LYS A 334 -27.97 -15.77 -0.77
N ASN A 335 -26.68 -16.10 -0.61
CA ASN A 335 -25.97 -17.28 -1.15
C ASN A 335 -25.31 -17.15 -2.54
N SER A 336 -25.47 -16.05 -3.29
CA SER A 336 -24.83 -15.91 -4.62
C SER A 336 -23.51 -15.13 -4.62
N HIS A 337 -22.99 -14.72 -3.46
CA HIS A 337 -21.84 -13.81 -3.35
C HIS A 337 -20.58 -14.33 -4.10
N LYS A 338 -20.29 -15.63 -3.99
CA LYS A 338 -19.15 -16.26 -4.70
C LYS A 338 -19.35 -16.24 -6.21
N LYS A 339 -20.55 -16.57 -6.68
CA LYS A 339 -20.90 -16.56 -8.11
C LYS A 339 -20.83 -15.15 -8.67
N LEU A 340 -21.40 -14.17 -7.97
CA LEU A 340 -21.37 -12.76 -8.35
C LEU A 340 -19.95 -12.21 -8.45
N ARG A 341 -19.07 -12.51 -7.49
CA ARG A 341 -17.64 -12.13 -7.57
C ARG A 341 -16.94 -12.78 -8.75
N ALA A 342 -17.16 -14.07 -9.00
CA ALA A 342 -16.56 -14.76 -10.15
C ALA A 342 -17.02 -14.15 -11.48
N THR A 343 -18.30 -13.81 -11.60
CA THR A 343 -18.85 -13.12 -12.78
C THR A 343 -18.25 -11.73 -12.97
N LEU A 344 -18.21 -10.90 -11.92
CA LEU A 344 -17.60 -9.56 -11.97
C LEU A 344 -16.10 -9.63 -12.28
N HIS A 345 -15.38 -10.59 -11.69
CA HIS A 345 -13.97 -10.84 -11.98
C HIS A 345 -13.78 -11.21 -13.45
N SER A 346 -14.59 -12.12 -13.99
CA SER A 346 -14.50 -12.50 -15.40
C SER A 346 -14.80 -11.33 -16.36
N LEU A 347 -15.74 -10.44 -16.01
CA LEU A 347 -16.08 -9.26 -16.82
C LEU A 347 -14.95 -8.23 -16.88
N TYR A 348 -14.28 -8.01 -15.75
CA TYR A 348 -13.31 -6.93 -15.57
C TYR A 348 -11.88 -7.41 -15.36
N LEU A 349 -11.57 -8.68 -15.62
CA LEU A 349 -10.23 -9.25 -15.53
C LEU A 349 -9.22 -8.51 -16.41
N HIS A 350 -9.69 -8.01 -17.55
CA HIS A 350 -8.88 -7.22 -18.49
C HIS A 350 -8.36 -5.89 -17.92
N LEU A 351 -8.84 -5.47 -16.74
CA LEU A 351 -8.36 -4.29 -16.00
C LEU A 351 -7.29 -4.62 -14.96
N ASP A 352 -6.87 -5.89 -14.86
CA ASP A 352 -5.84 -6.36 -13.94
C ASP A 352 -4.50 -6.45 -14.68
N THR A 353 -3.68 -5.41 -14.54
CA THR A 353 -2.35 -5.28 -15.19
C THR A 353 -1.33 -6.33 -14.74
N SER A 354 -1.67 -7.16 -13.76
CA SER A 354 -0.86 -8.25 -13.22
C SER A 354 -0.77 -9.48 -14.14
N ALA A 355 -1.56 -9.53 -15.22
CA ALA A 355 -1.69 -10.68 -16.11
C ALA A 355 -1.49 -10.31 -17.59
N ALA A 356 -0.40 -9.60 -17.91
CA ALA A 356 -0.04 -9.28 -19.30
C ALA A 356 0.33 -10.56 -20.08
N GLY A 357 -0.61 -11.09 -20.85
CA GLY A 357 -0.38 -12.21 -21.77
C GLY A 357 0.19 -11.76 -23.13
N PRO A 358 0.59 -12.68 -24.02
CA PRO A 358 1.14 -12.38 -25.35
C PRO A 358 0.31 -11.40 -26.20
N ILE A 359 -1.02 -11.46 -26.10
CA ILE A 359 -1.94 -10.57 -26.83
C ILE A 359 -1.99 -9.17 -26.20
N GLU A 360 -1.71 -9.06 -24.91
CA GLU A 360 -1.58 -7.77 -24.24
C GLU A 360 -0.29 -7.06 -24.63
N ASN A 361 0.80 -7.80 -24.89
CA ASN A 361 2.03 -7.25 -25.46
C ASN A 361 1.82 -6.60 -26.83
N TYR A 362 0.95 -7.17 -27.68
CA TYR A 362 0.56 -6.53 -28.94
C TYR A 362 -0.13 -5.18 -28.71
N ASN A 363 -1.11 -5.16 -27.82
CA ASN A 363 -1.86 -3.94 -27.49
C ASN A 363 -0.97 -2.89 -26.81
N ASN A 364 0.00 -3.31 -25.99
CA ASN A 364 0.97 -2.44 -25.36
C ASN A 364 1.93 -1.84 -26.41
N SER A 365 2.44 -2.63 -27.35
CA SER A 365 3.32 -2.17 -28.43
C SER A 365 2.61 -1.21 -29.40
N ARG A 366 1.40 -1.55 -29.85
CA ARG A 366 0.62 -0.75 -30.82
C ARG A 366 0.26 0.65 -30.32
N ARG A 367 0.20 0.87 -29.00
CA ARG A 367 -0.08 2.19 -28.41
C ARG A 367 0.97 3.26 -28.75
N TYR A 368 2.18 2.85 -29.16
CA TYR A 368 3.32 3.74 -29.38
C TYR A 368 3.79 3.78 -30.84
N GLN A 369 3.13 3.06 -31.76
CA GLN A 369 3.59 2.88 -33.13
C GLN A 369 2.51 3.28 -34.13
N GLU A 370 2.67 4.45 -34.77
CA GLU A 370 1.61 5.04 -35.60
C GLU A 370 1.55 4.51 -37.05
N LYS A 371 2.56 3.79 -37.59
CA LYS A 371 2.54 3.39 -39.02
C LYS A 371 3.55 2.34 -39.55
N GLU A 372 4.32 1.66 -38.70
CA GLU A 372 5.40 0.78 -39.20
C GLU A 372 5.06 -0.72 -39.12
N ALA A 373 5.83 -1.54 -39.84
CA ALA A 373 5.65 -2.99 -39.96
C ALA A 373 5.98 -3.71 -38.64
N VAL A 374 4.98 -3.84 -37.77
CA VAL A 374 5.12 -4.51 -36.48
C VAL A 374 5.21 -6.03 -36.68
N ALA A 375 6.26 -6.64 -36.15
CA ALA A 375 6.38 -8.10 -36.02
C ALA A 375 6.53 -8.46 -34.54
N ALA A 376 6.27 -9.72 -34.19
CA ALA A 376 6.62 -10.23 -32.87
C ALA A 376 7.87 -11.10 -32.94
N LEU A 377 8.78 -10.90 -31.99
CA LEU A 377 9.89 -11.78 -31.69
C LEU A 377 9.41 -12.80 -30.65
N VAL A 378 9.65 -14.08 -30.92
CA VAL A 378 9.16 -15.21 -30.12
C VAL A 378 10.34 -15.82 -29.37
N PHE A 379 10.22 -15.89 -28.04
CA PHE A 379 11.20 -16.47 -27.15
C PHE A 379 10.56 -17.55 -26.28
N GLY A 380 11.36 -18.55 -25.91
CA GLY A 380 10.87 -19.66 -25.10
C GLY A 380 11.93 -20.70 -24.78
N ASP A 381 11.49 -21.77 -24.14
CA ASP A 381 12.35 -22.88 -23.73
C ASP A 381 12.26 -24.00 -24.77
N VAL A 382 13.38 -24.23 -25.48
CA VAL A 382 13.49 -25.24 -26.55
C VAL A 382 13.29 -26.66 -26.00
N SER A 383 13.82 -26.93 -24.81
CA SER A 383 13.76 -28.25 -24.17
C SER A 383 12.33 -28.60 -23.77
N LEU A 384 11.58 -27.62 -23.26
CA LEU A 384 10.17 -27.77 -22.88
C LEU A 384 9.20 -27.59 -24.05
N ARG A 385 9.70 -27.12 -25.21
CA ARG A 385 8.89 -26.73 -26.38
C ARG A 385 7.80 -25.73 -26.01
N GLU A 386 8.15 -24.79 -25.15
CA GLU A 386 7.23 -23.81 -24.57
C GLU A 386 7.59 -22.40 -25.03
N ILE A 387 6.61 -21.68 -25.56
CA ILE A 387 6.73 -20.24 -25.85
C ILE A 387 6.39 -19.48 -24.56
N THR A 388 7.35 -18.75 -24.02
CA THR A 388 7.19 -18.01 -22.76
C THR A 388 6.92 -16.52 -23.01
N ASN A 389 7.57 -15.95 -24.03
CA ASN A 389 7.52 -14.51 -24.29
C ASN A 389 7.29 -14.26 -25.79
N VAL A 390 6.28 -13.44 -26.10
CA VAL A 390 6.03 -12.93 -27.45
C VAL A 390 6.06 -11.42 -27.35
N LEU A 391 7.05 -10.79 -27.99
CA LEU A 391 7.35 -9.37 -27.85
C LEU A 391 7.20 -8.68 -29.19
N PHE A 392 6.26 -7.74 -29.28
CA PHE A 392 5.99 -6.99 -30.50
C PHE A 392 6.88 -5.76 -30.56
N ASN A 393 7.54 -5.57 -31.71
CA ASN A 393 8.33 -4.37 -31.98
C ASN A 393 8.31 -4.00 -33.46
N CYS A 394 8.69 -2.76 -33.77
CA CYS A 394 9.01 -2.38 -35.14
C CYS A 394 10.39 -2.94 -35.49
N LEU A 395 10.50 -3.60 -36.64
CA LEU A 395 11.77 -4.09 -37.17
C LEU A 395 12.12 -3.21 -38.38
N SER A 396 12.90 -2.16 -38.15
CA SER A 396 13.27 -1.16 -39.17
C SER A 396 14.17 -1.73 -40.27
N ASP A 397 15.14 -2.54 -39.87
CA ASP A 397 16.15 -3.15 -40.73
C ASP A 397 16.71 -4.43 -40.05
N PHE A 398 17.47 -5.20 -40.82
CA PHE A 398 17.96 -6.51 -40.41
C PHE A 398 18.97 -6.43 -39.25
N ASP A 399 19.91 -5.47 -39.30
CA ASP A 399 20.98 -5.37 -38.31
C ASP A 399 20.44 -4.89 -36.96
N ALA A 400 19.52 -3.91 -36.97
CA ALA A 400 18.82 -3.46 -35.77
C ALA A 400 17.94 -4.57 -35.16
N ALA A 401 17.29 -5.38 -35.99
CA ALA A 401 16.51 -6.53 -35.52
C ALA A 401 17.41 -7.59 -34.86
N LEU A 402 18.59 -7.88 -35.42
CA LEU A 402 19.56 -8.79 -34.82
C LEU A 402 20.08 -8.27 -33.48
N ASP A 403 20.48 -7.00 -33.42
CA ASP A 403 20.96 -6.38 -32.18
C ASP A 403 19.89 -6.41 -31.08
N LEU A 404 18.63 -6.13 -31.44
CA LEU A 404 17.49 -6.23 -30.53
C LEU A 404 17.25 -7.67 -30.05
N ILE A 405 17.29 -8.67 -30.94
CA ILE A 405 17.14 -10.08 -30.57
C ILE A 405 18.22 -10.46 -29.57
N HIS A 406 19.48 -10.11 -29.85
CA HIS A 406 20.59 -10.40 -28.94
C HIS A 406 20.40 -9.68 -27.60
N PHE A 407 20.02 -8.41 -27.58
CA PHE A 407 19.78 -7.69 -26.34
C PHE A 407 18.68 -8.33 -25.48
N ILE A 408 17.52 -8.63 -26.09
CA ILE A 408 16.39 -9.25 -25.40
C ILE A 408 16.76 -10.64 -24.91
N GLU A 409 17.36 -11.47 -25.75
CA GLU A 409 17.75 -12.83 -25.37
C GLU A 409 18.73 -12.84 -24.20
N ASN A 410 19.72 -11.94 -24.22
CA ASN A 410 20.69 -11.82 -23.11
C ASN A 410 20.05 -11.26 -21.82
N SER A 411 18.89 -10.61 -21.90
CA SER A 411 18.12 -10.09 -20.77
C SER A 411 17.14 -11.11 -20.15
N LEU A 412 16.90 -12.22 -20.84
CA LEU A 412 16.01 -13.29 -20.38
C LEU A 412 16.79 -14.41 -19.66
N PRO A 413 16.14 -15.18 -18.77
CA PRO A 413 16.71 -16.39 -18.16
C PRO A 413 17.43 -17.28 -19.18
N SER A 414 18.56 -17.89 -18.80
CA SER A 414 19.45 -18.57 -19.76
C SER A 414 18.86 -19.82 -20.44
N ASN A 415 17.78 -20.37 -19.90
CA ASN A 415 16.99 -21.44 -20.51
C ASN A 415 16.03 -20.94 -21.61
N ILE A 416 15.74 -19.63 -21.64
CA ILE A 416 14.89 -18.99 -22.66
C ILE A 416 15.78 -18.48 -23.79
N THR A 417 15.49 -18.88 -25.03
CA THR A 417 16.23 -18.46 -26.23
C THR A 417 15.29 -17.87 -27.26
N PHE A 418 15.87 -17.20 -28.26
CA PHE A 418 15.10 -16.82 -29.45
C PHE A 418 14.64 -18.08 -30.19
N LEU A 419 13.35 -18.16 -30.48
CA LEU A 419 12.73 -19.29 -31.19
C LEU A 419 12.37 -18.91 -32.62
N GLY A 420 11.83 -17.73 -32.84
CA GLY A 420 11.42 -17.31 -34.18
C GLY A 420 10.59 -16.04 -34.18
N CYS A 421 9.75 -15.87 -35.18
CA CYS A 421 8.97 -14.65 -35.36
C CYS A 421 7.47 -14.93 -35.51
N LEU A 422 6.66 -13.93 -35.22
CA LEU A 422 5.24 -13.89 -35.55
C LEU A 422 5.01 -12.73 -36.52
N SER A 423 4.59 -13.08 -37.72
CA SER A 423 4.26 -12.19 -38.83
C SER A 423 2.77 -11.82 -38.79
N LEU A 424 2.47 -10.54 -39.02
CA LEU A 424 1.10 -10.06 -39.16
C LEU A 424 0.61 -10.25 -40.60
N VAL A 425 -0.59 -10.81 -40.74
CA VAL A 425 -1.20 -11.03 -42.06
C VAL A 425 -1.42 -9.70 -42.77
N ASN A 426 -1.01 -9.62 -44.04
CA ASN A 426 -1.10 -8.43 -44.90
C ASN A 426 -0.23 -7.24 -44.46
N VAL A 427 0.88 -7.50 -43.74
CA VAL A 427 1.90 -6.49 -43.43
C VAL A 427 3.16 -6.79 -44.26
N GLU A 428 3.69 -5.78 -44.95
CA GLU A 428 4.98 -5.87 -45.64
C GLU A 428 6.10 -5.44 -44.70
N TYR A 429 7.16 -6.24 -44.61
CA TYR A 429 8.32 -6.00 -43.76
C TYR A 429 9.51 -5.49 -44.59
N PRO A 430 10.41 -4.67 -44.02
CA PRO A 430 11.56 -4.11 -44.74
C PRO A 430 12.60 -5.17 -45.14
N PHE A 431 12.55 -6.36 -44.56
CA PHE A 431 13.34 -7.52 -44.94
C PHE A 431 12.55 -8.82 -44.70
N ASP A 432 12.99 -9.93 -45.29
CA ASP A 432 12.36 -11.24 -45.08
C ASP A 432 12.65 -11.75 -43.67
N LEU A 433 11.61 -11.86 -42.83
CA LEU A 433 11.75 -12.31 -41.44
C LEU A 433 12.40 -13.71 -41.31
N ASN A 434 12.34 -14.56 -42.34
CA ASN A 434 13.01 -15.86 -42.31
C ASN A 434 14.54 -15.74 -42.30
N THR A 435 15.13 -14.61 -42.72
CA THR A 435 16.57 -14.41 -42.65
C THR A 435 17.08 -14.31 -41.22
N LEU A 436 16.20 -13.99 -40.26
CA LEU A 436 16.55 -13.95 -38.83
C LEU A 436 16.85 -15.33 -38.23
N VAL A 437 16.59 -16.44 -38.95
CA VAL A 437 17.08 -17.77 -38.54
C VAL A 437 18.59 -17.82 -38.33
N VAL A 438 19.34 -16.88 -38.93
CA VAL A 438 20.79 -16.75 -38.75
C VAL A 438 21.18 -16.48 -37.29
N SER A 439 20.30 -15.86 -36.48
CA SER A 439 20.54 -15.61 -35.05
C SER A 439 20.31 -16.84 -34.16
N MET A 440 19.78 -17.93 -34.70
CA MET A 440 19.55 -19.16 -33.96
C MET A 440 20.75 -20.10 -34.00
N GLU A 441 21.06 -20.71 -32.85
CA GLU A 441 22.04 -21.80 -32.75
C GLU A 441 21.58 -23.05 -33.52
N ASP A 442 20.29 -23.37 -33.48
CA ASP A 442 19.66 -24.47 -34.22
C ASP A 442 18.76 -23.94 -35.35
N ARG A 443 19.28 -24.02 -36.58
CA ARG A 443 18.61 -23.50 -37.77
C ARG A 443 17.49 -24.40 -38.30
N GLU A 444 17.34 -25.62 -37.78
CA GLU A 444 16.31 -26.56 -38.25
C GLU A 444 14.93 -26.29 -37.63
N CYS A 445 14.84 -25.40 -36.63
CA CYS A 445 13.64 -25.21 -35.81
C CYS A 445 13.15 -23.74 -35.69
N PHE A 446 13.08 -22.97 -36.79
CA PHE A 446 12.53 -21.59 -36.78
C PHE A 446 11.00 -21.58 -37.03
N PRO A 447 10.14 -21.44 -36.00
CA PRO A 447 8.73 -21.12 -36.20
C PRO A 447 8.54 -19.69 -36.72
N LEU A 448 8.07 -19.58 -37.96
CA LEU A 448 7.39 -18.37 -38.44
C LEU A 448 5.88 -18.53 -38.19
N LEU A 449 5.41 -17.90 -37.11
CA LEU A 449 4.00 -17.85 -36.76
C LEU A 449 3.30 -16.72 -37.53
N PHE A 450 1.99 -16.81 -37.62
CA PHE A 450 1.14 -15.80 -38.23
C PHE A 450 0.02 -15.38 -37.28
N ALA A 451 -0.38 -14.12 -37.31
CA ALA A 451 -1.63 -13.67 -36.70
C ALA A 451 -2.25 -12.55 -37.53
N ASP A 452 -3.57 -12.46 -37.57
CA ASP A 452 -4.23 -11.28 -38.12
C ASP A 452 -4.50 -10.25 -37.01
N THR A 453 -4.45 -8.98 -37.38
CA THR A 453 -4.64 -7.85 -36.47
C THR A 453 -6.01 -7.90 -35.77
N ALA A 454 -7.06 -8.35 -36.46
CA ALA A 454 -8.39 -8.43 -35.88
C ALA A 454 -8.44 -9.47 -34.75
N SER A 455 -7.86 -10.66 -34.95
CA SER A 455 -7.76 -11.69 -33.91
C SER A 455 -6.95 -11.25 -32.69
N LEU A 456 -5.89 -10.45 -32.89
CA LEU A 456 -5.11 -9.87 -31.79
C LEU A 456 -5.88 -8.79 -31.02
N GLU A 457 -6.64 -7.93 -31.71
CA GLU A 457 -7.50 -6.91 -31.11
C GLU A 457 -8.66 -7.53 -30.33
N THR A 458 -9.32 -8.55 -30.88
CA THR A 458 -10.47 -9.24 -30.25
C THR A 458 -10.04 -10.34 -29.29
N ARG A 459 -8.73 -10.57 -29.12
CA ARG A 459 -8.13 -11.62 -28.30
C ARG A 459 -8.63 -13.04 -28.65
N ASP A 460 -8.85 -13.30 -29.94
CA ASP A 460 -9.30 -14.60 -30.44
C ASP A 460 -8.14 -15.58 -30.62
N VAL A 461 -7.81 -16.28 -29.53
CA VAL A 461 -6.74 -17.29 -29.49
C VAL A 461 -7.00 -18.46 -30.45
N ASP A 462 -8.27 -18.85 -30.63
CA ASP A 462 -8.63 -20.00 -31.47
C ASP A 462 -8.36 -19.72 -32.95
N SER A 463 -8.59 -18.49 -33.40
CA SER A 463 -8.26 -18.05 -34.76
C SER A 463 -6.76 -18.03 -35.03
N ILE A 464 -5.95 -17.56 -34.06
CA ILE A 464 -4.48 -17.59 -34.14
C ILE A 464 -3.96 -19.04 -34.21
N ILE A 465 -4.49 -19.96 -33.37
CA ILE A 465 -4.12 -21.38 -33.42
C ILE A 465 -4.50 -22.00 -34.77
N LYS A 466 -5.68 -21.67 -35.31
CA LYS A 466 -6.12 -22.16 -36.63
C LYS A 466 -5.27 -21.64 -37.79
N LEU A 467 -4.71 -20.44 -37.67
CA LEU A 467 -3.82 -19.87 -38.68
C LEU A 467 -2.48 -20.61 -38.73
N ASN A 468 -2.03 -21.12 -37.58
CA ASN A 468 -0.73 -21.77 -37.39
C ASN A 468 -0.78 -23.30 -37.34
N LYS A 469 -1.72 -23.95 -38.04
CA LYS A 469 -1.95 -25.42 -37.97
C LYS A 469 -0.74 -26.30 -38.27
N ALA A 470 0.24 -25.78 -39.02
CA ALA A 470 1.50 -26.48 -39.30
C ALA A 470 2.35 -26.70 -38.03
N ILE A 471 2.13 -25.87 -37.00
CA ILE A 471 2.80 -25.93 -35.70
C ILE A 471 1.72 -26.31 -34.69
N ALA A 472 1.95 -27.37 -33.92
CA ALA A 472 0.96 -27.91 -32.98
C ALA A 472 0.78 -27.04 -31.71
N LEU A 473 0.49 -25.75 -31.87
CA LEU A 473 0.30 -24.78 -30.79
C LEU A 473 -0.89 -25.15 -29.89
N ARG A 474 -0.68 -25.02 -28.58
CA ARG A 474 -1.70 -25.28 -27.55
C ARG A 474 -1.54 -24.27 -26.42
N THR A 475 -2.63 -23.93 -25.74
CA THR A 475 -2.58 -23.11 -24.52
C THR A 475 -1.92 -23.89 -23.39
N SER A 476 -0.91 -23.31 -22.73
CA SER A 476 -0.27 -23.94 -21.58
C SER A 476 -1.24 -24.03 -20.39
N SER A 477 -1.20 -25.15 -19.65
CA SER A 477 -1.90 -25.28 -18.38
C SER A 477 -1.12 -24.53 -17.29
N PRO A 478 -1.78 -23.87 -16.31
CA PRO A 478 -1.10 -23.22 -15.19
C PRO A 478 -0.51 -24.27 -14.24
N ASN A 479 0.59 -24.90 -14.63
CA ASN A 479 1.36 -25.77 -13.75
C ASN A 479 2.49 -24.94 -13.13
N SER A 480 2.46 -24.88 -11.81
CA SER A 480 3.53 -24.39 -10.95
C SER A 480 4.86 -25.04 -11.37
N SER A 481 5.77 -24.29 -12.00
CA SER A 481 7.12 -24.80 -12.25
C SER A 481 7.74 -25.21 -10.91
N ARG A 482 8.31 -26.41 -10.85
CA ARG A 482 9.08 -26.91 -9.69
C ARG A 482 10.54 -26.51 -9.80
N ALA A 483 10.81 -25.49 -10.60
CA ALA A 483 12.14 -25.15 -11.00
C ALA A 483 12.90 -24.44 -9.89
N LEU A 484 14.19 -24.68 -9.84
CA LEU A 484 15.09 -24.13 -8.85
C LEU A 484 15.76 -22.91 -9.45
N LEU A 485 15.61 -21.76 -8.78
CA LEU A 485 16.39 -20.58 -9.14
C LEU A 485 17.81 -20.73 -8.58
N VAL A 486 18.77 -20.79 -9.49
CA VAL A 486 20.19 -20.92 -9.20
C VAL A 486 20.88 -19.59 -9.43
N ARG A 487 21.71 -19.19 -8.47
CA ARG A 487 22.49 -17.96 -8.51
C ARG A 487 23.99 -18.27 -8.52
N THR A 488 24.74 -17.54 -9.34
CA THR A 488 26.19 -17.65 -9.42
C THR A 488 26.82 -16.27 -9.45
N SER A 489 27.83 -16.05 -8.61
CA SER A 489 28.57 -14.79 -8.55
C SER A 489 30.02 -15.00 -8.97
N PHE A 490 30.47 -14.26 -9.96
CA PHE A 490 31.80 -14.33 -10.57
C PHE A 490 32.51 -12.97 -10.42
N GLN A 491 33.78 -13.00 -10.02
CA GLN A 491 34.61 -11.80 -9.96
C GLN A 491 35.23 -11.54 -11.33
N LEU A 492 34.75 -10.50 -11.99
CA LEU A 492 35.23 -10.02 -13.27
C LEU A 492 36.40 -9.05 -13.04
N ASN A 493 37.50 -9.25 -13.77
CA ASN A 493 38.67 -8.39 -13.70
C ASN A 493 39.18 -8.08 -15.12
N VAL A 494 38.82 -6.92 -15.63
CA VAL A 494 39.05 -6.53 -17.03
C VAL A 494 40.03 -5.37 -17.08
N ASN A 495 41.02 -5.43 -17.97
CA ASN A 495 41.94 -4.33 -18.25
C ASN A 495 41.58 -3.69 -19.58
N ILE A 496 41.18 -2.42 -19.56
CA ILE A 496 40.73 -1.67 -20.73
C ILE A 496 41.81 -0.64 -21.07
N ASN A 497 42.22 -0.59 -22.34
CA ASN A 497 43.14 0.40 -22.84
C ASN A 497 42.40 1.72 -23.13
N MET A 498 42.75 2.79 -22.40
CA MET A 498 42.15 4.12 -22.49
C MET A 498 43.01 5.10 -23.29
N SER A 499 44.03 4.62 -24.02
CA SER A 499 45.06 5.48 -24.61
C SER A 499 44.59 6.31 -25.82
N GLU A 500 43.64 5.80 -26.61
CA GLU A 500 43.08 6.49 -27.78
C GLU A 500 41.54 6.59 -27.64
N LYS A 501 41.03 7.79 -27.27
CA LYS A 501 39.58 8.01 -26.98
C LYS A 501 38.62 7.54 -28.08
N GLY A 502 39.03 7.61 -29.34
CA GLY A 502 38.22 7.20 -30.49
C GLY A 502 38.04 5.69 -30.65
N ASN A 503 38.85 4.87 -29.95
CA ASN A 503 38.82 3.40 -30.07
C ASN A 503 38.35 2.69 -28.79
N LEU A 504 37.82 3.45 -27.83
CA LEU A 504 37.52 2.96 -26.49
C LEU A 504 36.44 1.85 -26.48
N LEU A 505 35.43 1.94 -27.35
CA LEU A 505 34.40 0.91 -27.49
C LEU A 505 34.98 -0.43 -27.98
N GLU A 506 35.89 -0.40 -28.95
CA GLU A 506 36.57 -1.61 -29.45
C GLU A 506 37.46 -2.23 -28.37
N GLU A 507 38.15 -1.40 -27.58
CA GLU A 507 39.01 -1.85 -26.49
C GLU A 507 38.21 -2.46 -25.34
N VAL A 508 37.03 -1.91 -25.01
CA VAL A 508 36.09 -2.52 -24.05
C VAL A 508 35.60 -3.88 -24.55
N GLY A 509 35.11 -3.95 -25.80
CA GLY A 509 34.62 -5.20 -26.37
C GLY A 509 35.70 -6.30 -26.42
N SER A 510 36.92 -5.95 -26.84
CA SER A 510 38.07 -6.87 -26.84
C SER A 510 38.41 -7.39 -25.43
N ALA A 511 38.35 -6.51 -24.43
CA ALA A 511 38.69 -6.86 -23.06
C ALA A 511 37.62 -7.79 -22.42
N PHE A 512 36.34 -7.57 -22.71
CA PHE A 512 35.24 -8.44 -22.25
C PHE A 512 35.20 -9.76 -23.04
N PHE A 513 35.54 -9.76 -24.33
CA PHE A 513 35.63 -10.97 -25.14
C PHE A 513 36.63 -11.99 -24.57
N THR A 514 37.76 -11.50 -24.06
CA THR A 514 38.78 -12.36 -23.41
C THR A 514 38.24 -13.05 -22.16
N GLU A 515 37.30 -12.43 -21.44
CA GLU A 515 36.68 -13.02 -20.25
C GLU A 515 35.57 -14.03 -20.59
N LEU A 516 34.91 -13.90 -21.75
CA LEU A 516 33.96 -14.91 -22.24
C LEU A 516 34.64 -16.27 -22.44
N ASP A 517 35.89 -16.29 -22.93
CA ASP A 517 36.71 -17.51 -23.06
C ASP A 517 37.06 -18.13 -21.69
N THR A 518 37.25 -17.30 -20.66
CA THR A 518 37.51 -17.77 -19.30
C THR A 518 36.28 -18.48 -18.71
N ILE A 519 35.07 -17.98 -18.99
CA ILE A 519 33.80 -18.59 -18.52
C ILE A 519 33.65 -20.04 -18.99
N GLU A 520 34.11 -20.37 -20.20
CA GLU A 520 34.05 -21.74 -20.73
C GLU A 520 34.93 -22.75 -19.99
N SER A 521 35.93 -22.25 -19.26
CA SER A 521 36.82 -23.06 -18.44
C SER A 521 36.37 -23.19 -16.97
N LEU A 522 35.33 -22.45 -16.56
CA LEU A 522 34.87 -22.44 -15.17
C LEU A 522 34.25 -23.78 -14.76
N CYS A 523 34.56 -24.17 -13.52
CA CYS A 523 33.90 -25.24 -12.79
C CYS A 523 32.99 -24.64 -11.73
N PHE A 524 31.94 -25.34 -11.30
CA PHE A 524 30.99 -24.85 -10.30
C PHE A 524 30.84 -25.82 -9.14
N VAL A 525 30.77 -25.30 -7.91
CA VAL A 525 30.58 -26.10 -6.69
C VAL A 525 29.35 -25.63 -5.95
N LEU A 526 28.56 -26.59 -5.48
CA LEU A 526 27.45 -26.33 -4.58
C LEU A 526 27.97 -26.36 -3.12
N PRO A 527 27.77 -25.31 -2.31
CA PRO A 527 28.22 -25.26 -0.93
C PRO A 527 27.66 -26.44 -0.12
N ASN A 528 28.52 -27.09 0.66
CA ASN A 528 28.23 -28.28 1.47
C ASN A 528 27.96 -29.58 0.68
N SER A 529 28.18 -29.58 -0.63
CA SER A 529 28.24 -30.82 -1.44
C SER A 529 29.69 -31.25 -1.66
N SER A 530 29.92 -32.54 -1.88
CA SER A 530 31.21 -33.07 -2.34
C SER A 530 31.37 -33.00 -3.87
N PHE A 531 30.54 -32.19 -4.53
CA PHE A 531 30.27 -32.24 -5.95
C PHE A 531 30.83 -31.01 -6.70
N VAL A 532 31.48 -31.27 -7.84
CA VAL A 532 32.05 -30.24 -8.73
C VAL A 532 31.53 -30.47 -10.16
N LEU A 533 30.88 -29.46 -10.74
CA LEU A 533 30.51 -29.41 -12.15
C LEU A 533 31.68 -28.86 -12.97
N GLY A 534 32.38 -29.70 -13.72
CA GLY A 534 33.53 -29.31 -14.54
C GLY A 534 33.77 -30.29 -15.69
N ARG A 535 34.78 -30.03 -16.55
CA ARG A 535 35.03 -30.88 -17.74
C ARG A 535 35.41 -32.33 -17.34
N SER A 536 34.57 -33.27 -17.81
CA SER A 536 34.87 -34.66 -18.18
C SER A 536 35.37 -35.69 -17.14
N LYS A 537 34.87 -35.69 -15.90
CA LYS A 537 34.80 -36.95 -15.13
C LYS A 537 33.42 -37.10 -14.48
N LEU A 538 32.77 -38.21 -14.84
CA LEU A 538 31.41 -38.62 -14.46
C LEU A 538 31.09 -38.28 -13.00
N THR A 539 30.34 -37.21 -12.84
CA THR A 539 29.58 -36.92 -11.64
C THR A 539 28.30 -37.76 -11.70
N ASP A 540 27.99 -38.51 -10.63
CA ASP A 540 26.85 -39.43 -10.61
C ASP A 540 25.54 -38.64 -10.76
N ALA A 541 24.89 -38.74 -11.92
CA ALA A 541 23.66 -38.02 -12.23
C ALA A 541 22.53 -38.33 -11.23
N LYS A 542 22.56 -39.52 -10.61
CA LYS A 542 21.62 -39.86 -9.52
C LYS A 542 21.85 -39.01 -8.28
N GLN A 543 23.10 -38.80 -7.90
CA GLN A 543 23.46 -38.00 -6.72
C GLN A 543 23.08 -36.52 -6.93
N LEU A 544 23.31 -35.95 -8.12
CA LEU A 544 22.90 -34.58 -8.42
C LEU A 544 21.37 -34.42 -8.33
N ASN A 545 20.61 -35.35 -8.93
CA ASN A 545 19.16 -35.28 -8.93
C ASN A 545 18.59 -35.46 -7.51
N GLU A 546 19.14 -36.38 -6.70
CA GLU A 546 18.77 -36.56 -5.30
C GLU A 546 19.04 -35.30 -4.46
N GLU A 547 20.19 -34.66 -4.63
CA GLU A 547 20.54 -33.41 -3.94
C GLU A 547 19.65 -32.23 -4.38
N LEU A 548 19.39 -32.06 -5.69
CA LEU A 548 18.48 -31.02 -6.20
C LEU A 548 17.04 -31.24 -5.72
N LEU A 549 16.55 -32.49 -5.68
CA LEU A 549 15.25 -32.85 -5.12
C LEU A 549 15.17 -32.57 -3.61
N GLN A 550 16.23 -32.88 -2.86
CA GLN A 550 16.33 -32.58 -1.42
C GLN A 550 16.37 -31.07 -1.16
N ILE A 551 17.00 -30.28 -2.01
CA ILE A 551 17.02 -28.82 -1.90
C ILE A 551 15.64 -28.25 -2.26
N SER A 552 14.98 -28.78 -3.30
CA SER A 552 13.63 -28.38 -3.70
C SER A 552 12.60 -28.54 -2.58
N SER A 553 12.70 -29.60 -1.78
CA SER A 553 11.81 -29.86 -0.66
C SER A 553 12.09 -28.97 0.56
N ASN A 554 13.31 -28.42 0.69
CA ASN A 554 13.73 -27.54 1.78
C ASN A 554 13.49 -26.05 1.51
N LEU A 555 13.31 -25.63 0.25
CA LEU A 555 13.07 -24.23 -0.13
C LEU A 555 11.71 -23.69 0.34
N SER A 556 10.78 -24.56 0.79
CA SER A 556 9.55 -24.13 1.47
C SER A 556 9.79 -23.43 2.81
N ASN A 557 11.02 -23.48 3.35
CA ASN A 557 11.42 -22.88 4.63
C ASN A 557 12.23 -21.57 4.50
N GLY A 558 12.14 -20.86 3.38
CA GLY A 558 12.51 -19.42 3.33
C GLY A 558 13.83 -19.05 2.65
N ARG A 559 14.57 -19.99 2.04
CA ARG A 559 15.55 -19.64 0.99
C ARG A 559 14.86 -19.77 -0.37
N LYS A 560 15.04 -18.81 -1.27
CA LYS A 560 14.45 -18.82 -2.63
C LYS A 560 15.46 -19.17 -3.75
N PHE A 561 16.76 -19.19 -3.44
CA PHE A 561 17.83 -19.41 -4.40
C PHE A 561 18.83 -20.47 -3.92
N VAL A 562 19.32 -21.28 -4.86
CA VAL A 562 20.46 -22.18 -4.69
C VAL A 562 21.70 -21.46 -5.20
N THR A 563 22.82 -21.44 -4.45
CA THR A 563 24.02 -20.71 -4.88
C THR A 563 25.10 -21.68 -5.36
N PHE A 564 25.60 -21.51 -6.59
CA PHE A 564 26.78 -22.21 -7.10
C PHE A 564 27.98 -21.25 -7.13
N ILE A 565 29.12 -21.73 -6.67
CA ILE A 565 30.38 -20.97 -6.61
C ILE A 565 31.23 -21.32 -7.85
N PRO A 566 31.55 -20.36 -8.72
CA PRO A 566 32.45 -20.59 -9.84
C PRO A 566 33.90 -20.69 -9.36
N LEU A 567 34.65 -21.62 -9.93
CA LEU A 567 36.06 -21.90 -9.66
C LEU A 567 36.85 -21.85 -10.97
N ILE A 568 38.03 -21.23 -10.91
CA ILE A 568 38.99 -21.17 -12.02
C ILE A 568 40.07 -22.24 -11.81
N THR A 569 40.42 -22.98 -12.86
CA THR A 569 41.49 -23.97 -12.82
C THR A 569 42.87 -23.30 -12.70
N VAL A 570 43.65 -23.63 -11.66
CA VAL A 570 44.97 -23.04 -11.40
C VAL A 570 46.08 -23.62 -12.31
N LYS A 571 45.86 -24.77 -12.96
CA LYS A 571 46.80 -25.40 -13.89
C LYS A 571 46.13 -25.67 -15.24
N LYS A 572 46.63 -25.06 -16.32
CA LYS A 572 46.53 -25.64 -17.67
C LYS A 572 47.55 -26.77 -17.71
N ASP A 573 47.13 -27.98 -18.04
CA ASP A 573 48.05 -29.10 -18.20
C ASP A 573 49.15 -28.73 -19.20
N SER A 574 50.36 -28.98 -18.75
CA SER A 574 51.62 -28.53 -19.30
C SER A 574 52.13 -29.49 -20.37
N GLU A 575 51.59 -29.44 -21.59
CA GLU A 575 52.22 -30.14 -22.73
C GLU A 575 52.33 -29.35 -24.05
N GLU A 576 51.82 -28.13 -24.16
CA GLU A 576 52.23 -27.20 -25.22
C GLU A 576 52.63 -25.86 -24.61
N SER A 577 53.77 -25.87 -23.92
CA SER A 577 54.51 -24.65 -23.61
C SER A 577 55.15 -24.11 -24.90
N LEU A 578 54.35 -23.62 -25.82
CA LEU A 578 54.81 -22.47 -26.60
C LEU A 578 54.91 -21.32 -25.60
N PRO A 579 56.10 -20.71 -25.40
CA PRO A 579 56.19 -19.55 -24.55
C PRO A 579 55.17 -18.55 -25.10
N LYS A 580 54.15 -18.20 -24.31
CA LYS A 580 53.36 -17.01 -24.59
C LYS A 580 54.40 -15.89 -24.58
N LEU A 581 54.79 -15.47 -25.78
CA LEU A 581 55.49 -14.22 -25.99
C LEU A 581 54.72 -13.20 -25.16
N VAL A 582 55.34 -12.72 -24.08
CA VAL A 582 54.89 -11.50 -23.43
C VAL A 582 54.72 -10.52 -24.58
N PRO A 583 53.54 -9.91 -24.79
CA PRO A 583 53.37 -8.97 -25.88
C PRO A 583 54.50 -7.95 -25.71
N ILE A 584 55.47 -7.97 -26.62
CA ILE A 584 56.41 -6.87 -26.72
C ILE A 584 55.51 -5.75 -27.19
N VAL A 585 55.03 -4.98 -26.22
CA VAL A 585 54.23 -3.80 -26.45
C VAL A 585 55.06 -2.98 -27.42
N LYS A 586 54.58 -2.86 -28.65
CA LYS A 586 55.19 -1.98 -29.63
C LYS A 586 55.01 -0.60 -29.03
N ILE A 587 56.06 -0.07 -28.39
CA ILE A 587 56.02 1.24 -27.75
C ILE A 587 55.87 2.25 -28.88
N LYS A 588 54.62 2.57 -29.25
CA LYS A 588 54.29 3.83 -29.91
C LYS A 588 54.78 4.91 -28.95
N LYS A 589 55.55 5.88 -29.45
CA LYS A 589 55.92 7.07 -28.68
C LYS A 589 54.62 7.74 -28.17
N GLY A 590 54.34 7.66 -26.87
CA GLY A 590 53.15 8.23 -26.26
C GLY A 590 52.91 7.72 -24.83
N ILE A 591 52.01 8.38 -24.10
CA ILE A 591 51.53 7.94 -22.79
C ILE A 591 50.41 6.91 -23.02
N ALA A 592 50.54 5.71 -22.47
CA ALA A 592 49.47 4.71 -22.49
C ALA A 592 48.72 4.75 -21.15
N ALA A 593 47.40 4.83 -21.21
CA ALA A 593 46.51 4.83 -20.05
C ALA A 593 45.67 3.55 -20.05
N PHE A 594 45.55 2.89 -18.90
CA PHE A 594 44.73 1.68 -18.74
C PHE A 594 43.79 1.84 -17.55
N CYS A 595 42.56 1.36 -17.70
CA CYS A 595 41.59 1.23 -16.62
C CYS A 595 41.46 -0.25 -16.22
N ASN A 596 41.66 -0.56 -14.95
CA ASN A 596 41.41 -1.89 -14.41
C ASN A 596 40.03 -1.90 -13.74
N MET A 597 39.06 -2.58 -14.37
CA MET A 597 37.73 -2.73 -13.84
C MET A 597 37.62 -4.06 -13.08
N ARG A 598 37.35 -3.98 -11.78
CA ARG A 598 37.05 -5.13 -10.92
C ARG A 598 35.61 -5.05 -10.43
N THR A 599 34.79 -6.02 -10.81
CA THR A 599 33.37 -6.05 -10.45
C THR A 599 32.87 -7.46 -10.17
N SER A 600 31.88 -7.59 -9.29
CA SER A 600 31.23 -8.87 -9.00
C SER A 600 29.97 -9.00 -9.86
N VAL A 601 30.02 -9.86 -10.86
CA VAL A 601 28.87 -10.14 -11.72
C VAL A 601 28.05 -11.27 -11.11
N THR A 602 26.74 -11.09 -10.95
CA THR A 602 25.84 -12.13 -10.45
C THR A 602 24.83 -12.49 -11.52
N SER A 603 24.79 -13.77 -11.87
CA SER A 603 23.83 -14.33 -12.81
C SER A 603 22.81 -15.21 -12.08
N VAL A 604 21.62 -15.32 -12.66
CA VAL A 604 20.55 -16.20 -12.19
C VAL A 604 20.07 -17.04 -13.37
N THR A 605 19.86 -18.34 -13.13
CA THR A 605 19.28 -19.28 -14.09
C THR A 605 18.23 -20.14 -13.41
N GLU A 606 17.24 -20.56 -14.18
CA GLU A 606 16.32 -21.61 -13.79
C GLU A 606 16.94 -22.97 -14.11
N VAL A 607 16.82 -23.94 -13.20
CA VAL A 607 17.25 -25.32 -13.38
C VAL A 607 16.10 -26.25 -13.01
N GLN A 608 15.77 -27.17 -13.91
CA GLN A 608 14.77 -28.19 -13.66
C GLN A 608 15.38 -29.38 -12.91
N PRO A 609 14.63 -30.03 -12.01
CA PRO A 609 15.13 -31.19 -11.25
C PRO A 609 15.56 -32.40 -12.11
N ASP A 610 15.13 -32.47 -13.36
CA ASP A 610 15.45 -33.51 -14.33
C ASP A 610 16.60 -33.16 -15.28
N ASN A 611 17.16 -31.95 -15.18
CA ASN A 611 18.28 -31.55 -16.04
C ASN A 611 19.54 -32.39 -15.79
N SER A 612 20.21 -32.79 -16.88
CA SER A 612 21.49 -33.49 -16.77
C SER A 612 22.60 -32.58 -16.23
N PRO A 613 23.66 -33.11 -15.58
CA PRO A 613 24.79 -32.30 -15.13
C PRO A 613 25.43 -31.43 -16.23
N ALA A 614 25.40 -31.90 -17.48
CA ALA A 614 25.89 -31.15 -18.63
C ALA A 614 24.98 -29.96 -19.00
N GLU A 615 23.65 -30.14 -18.93
CA GLU A 615 22.68 -29.06 -19.13
C GLU A 615 22.80 -27.99 -18.04
N VAL A 616 22.90 -28.41 -16.77
CA VAL A 616 23.09 -27.47 -15.65
C VAL A 616 24.38 -26.66 -15.83
N LEU A 617 25.47 -27.31 -16.23
CA LEU A 617 26.75 -26.64 -16.51
C LEU A 617 26.62 -25.63 -17.67
N ALA A 618 25.92 -26.01 -18.75
CA ALA A 618 25.68 -25.14 -19.89
C ALA A 618 24.84 -23.91 -19.50
N LEU A 619 23.76 -24.11 -18.74
CA LEU A 619 22.88 -23.04 -18.26
C LEU A 619 23.59 -22.03 -17.35
N LEU A 620 24.45 -22.52 -16.45
CA LEU A 620 25.26 -21.66 -15.56
C LEU A 620 26.26 -20.81 -16.34
N ARG A 621 26.97 -21.40 -17.31
CA ARG A 621 27.90 -20.67 -18.18
C ARG A 621 27.17 -19.68 -19.06
N LYS A 622 26.06 -20.09 -19.67
CA LYS A 622 25.22 -19.23 -20.51
C LYS A 622 24.69 -18.04 -19.71
N ALA A 623 24.24 -18.24 -18.48
CA ALA A 623 23.79 -17.16 -17.60
C ALA A 623 24.92 -16.14 -17.29
N LEU A 624 26.13 -16.61 -17.00
CA LEU A 624 27.29 -15.73 -16.80
C LEU A 624 27.66 -14.96 -18.07
N LYS A 625 27.70 -15.63 -19.24
CA LYS A 625 27.98 -14.98 -20.52
C LYS A 625 26.96 -13.90 -20.85
N ARG A 626 25.67 -14.19 -20.68
CA ARG A 626 24.57 -13.22 -20.88
C ARG A 626 24.72 -12.00 -19.97
N THR A 627 25.05 -12.24 -18.69
CA THR A 627 25.27 -11.14 -17.74
C THR A 627 26.52 -10.32 -18.11
N LEU A 628 27.58 -10.96 -18.60
CA LEU A 628 28.80 -10.28 -19.05
C LEU A 628 28.54 -9.41 -20.29
N TYR A 629 27.78 -9.91 -21.26
CA TYR A 629 27.33 -9.15 -22.44
C TYR A 629 26.52 -7.91 -22.04
N LEU A 630 25.57 -8.04 -21.12
CA LEU A 630 24.80 -6.88 -20.63
C LEU A 630 25.70 -5.87 -19.90
N THR A 631 26.66 -6.36 -19.11
CA THR A 631 27.61 -5.50 -18.40
C THR A 631 28.48 -4.71 -19.38
N GLU A 632 28.95 -5.35 -20.45
CA GLU A 632 29.68 -4.71 -21.56
C GLU A 632 28.83 -3.64 -22.25
N ARG A 633 27.60 -3.99 -22.68
CA ARG A 633 26.69 -3.06 -23.35
C ARG A 633 26.37 -1.84 -22.49
N CYS A 634 26.06 -2.03 -21.20
CA CYS A 634 25.84 -0.92 -20.27
C CYS A 634 27.08 -0.02 -20.12
N LEU A 635 28.28 -0.61 -20.13
CA LEU A 635 29.53 0.14 -20.03
C LEU A 635 29.80 0.95 -21.30
N CYS A 636 29.56 0.37 -22.48
CA CYS A 636 29.68 1.06 -23.77
C CYS A 636 28.72 2.26 -23.88
N GLU A 637 27.46 2.11 -23.47
CA GLU A 637 26.49 3.21 -23.41
C GLU A 637 26.93 4.30 -22.43
N PHE A 638 27.43 3.91 -21.24
CA PHE A 638 27.94 4.86 -20.25
C PHE A 638 29.18 5.64 -20.75
N ILE A 639 30.04 5.00 -21.54
CA ILE A 639 31.23 5.63 -22.12
C ILE A 639 30.84 6.64 -23.20
N ASN A 640 29.86 6.29 -24.06
CA ASN A 640 29.35 7.22 -25.07
C ASN A 640 28.81 8.51 -24.42
N LEU A 641 28.13 8.41 -23.28
CA LEU A 641 27.59 9.55 -22.52
C LEU A 641 28.66 10.48 -21.94
N ASN A 642 29.87 9.97 -21.63
CA ASN A 642 30.91 10.72 -20.90
C ASN A 642 32.09 11.19 -21.79
N SER A 643 32.10 10.83 -23.07
CA SER A 643 33.26 11.09 -23.94
C SER A 643 33.36 12.53 -24.50
N GLU A 644 32.39 13.42 -24.23
CA GLU A 644 32.33 14.73 -24.92
C GLU A 644 32.78 15.99 -24.17
N ASP A 645 32.93 16.06 -22.84
CA ASP A 645 33.19 17.37 -22.17
C ASP A 645 34.49 17.45 -21.35
N GLY A 646 35.61 17.74 -22.02
CA GLY A 646 36.92 18.05 -21.42
C GLY A 646 37.07 19.48 -20.88
N ILE A 647 36.04 20.05 -20.26
CA ILE A 647 36.03 21.43 -19.72
C ILE A 647 36.35 21.40 -18.22
N ASP A 648 37.32 22.21 -17.77
CA ASP A 648 37.58 22.47 -16.36
C ASP A 648 36.52 23.44 -15.80
N ASP A 649 35.60 22.89 -15.03
CA ASP A 649 34.41 23.55 -14.50
C ASP A 649 34.44 23.70 -12.97
N ILE A 650 35.63 23.57 -12.37
CA ILE A 650 35.83 23.71 -10.93
C ILE A 650 35.30 25.07 -10.46
N GLY A 651 34.36 25.02 -9.52
CA GLY A 651 33.80 26.20 -8.87
C GLY A 651 32.64 26.86 -9.60
N TRP A 652 32.17 26.34 -10.74
CA TRP A 652 30.98 26.88 -11.43
C TRP A 652 30.11 25.84 -12.15
N GLY A 653 30.61 24.63 -12.38
CA GLY A 653 29.94 23.54 -13.10
C GLY A 653 28.91 22.73 -12.30
N CYS A 654 28.80 22.92 -10.98
CA CYS A 654 28.05 22.00 -10.11
C CYS A 654 26.58 21.81 -10.51
N ALA A 655 25.89 22.89 -10.90
CA ALA A 655 24.51 22.83 -11.38
C ALA A 655 24.41 22.21 -12.79
N TYR A 656 25.37 22.50 -13.67
CA TYR A 656 25.43 21.93 -15.02
C TYR A 656 25.63 20.41 -14.97
N ARG A 657 26.53 19.91 -14.12
CA ARG A 657 26.75 18.47 -13.92
C ARG A 657 25.55 17.76 -13.29
N SER A 658 24.87 18.42 -12.35
CA SER A 658 23.61 17.92 -11.79
C SER A 658 22.51 17.83 -12.86
N PHE A 659 22.41 18.82 -13.75
CA PHE A 659 21.51 18.78 -14.90
C PHE A 659 21.86 17.67 -15.90
N GLN A 660 23.14 17.49 -16.23
CA GLN A 660 23.60 16.39 -17.08
C GLN A 660 23.28 15.02 -16.48
N THR A 661 23.31 14.89 -15.14
CA THR A 661 22.87 13.67 -14.43
C THR A 661 21.35 13.44 -14.55
N ILE A 662 20.55 14.50 -14.48
CA ILE A 662 19.11 14.40 -14.69
C ILE A 662 18.80 14.05 -16.15
N TRP A 663 19.49 14.70 -17.09
CA TRP A 663 19.35 14.44 -18.52
C TRP A 663 19.71 13.01 -18.87
N SER A 664 20.82 12.49 -18.35
CA SER A 664 21.24 11.11 -18.57
C SER A 664 20.21 10.11 -18.05
N TRP A 665 19.51 10.42 -16.95
CA TRP A 665 18.39 9.59 -16.50
C TRP A 665 17.28 9.54 -17.55
N PHE A 666 16.84 10.69 -18.08
CA PHE A 666 15.79 10.70 -19.12
C PHE A 666 16.22 9.99 -20.40
N LEU A 667 17.49 10.13 -20.78
CA LEU A 667 18.07 9.46 -21.94
C LEU A 667 18.13 7.94 -21.73
N LEU A 668 18.61 7.47 -20.59
CA LEU A 668 18.68 6.04 -20.25
C LEU A 668 17.30 5.40 -20.03
N GLN A 669 16.28 6.19 -19.67
CA GLN A 669 14.91 5.72 -19.55
C GLN A 669 14.13 5.80 -20.88
N GLY A 670 14.74 6.31 -21.96
CA GLY A 670 14.10 6.40 -23.28
C GLY A 670 13.12 7.56 -23.46
N TYR A 671 13.02 8.50 -22.52
CA TYR A 671 12.14 9.67 -22.64
C TYR A 671 12.66 10.71 -23.63
N ILE A 672 13.97 10.71 -23.88
CA ILE A 672 14.65 11.60 -24.83
C ILE A 672 15.68 10.79 -25.62
N ASP A 673 15.87 11.15 -26.88
CA ASP A 673 16.84 10.57 -27.82
C ASP A 673 18.05 11.50 -28.07
N LYS A 674 18.02 12.70 -27.48
CA LYS A 674 19.05 13.72 -27.63
C LYS A 674 20.24 13.44 -26.70
N PRO A 675 21.48 13.60 -27.19
CA PRO A 675 22.68 13.43 -26.37
C PRO A 675 22.68 14.43 -25.20
N THR A 676 23.44 14.09 -24.15
CA THR A 676 23.59 14.96 -22.98
C THR A 676 24.18 16.31 -23.39
N PRO A 677 23.50 17.44 -23.09
CA PRO A 677 23.92 18.73 -23.57
C PRO A 677 25.18 19.22 -22.85
N THR A 678 26.03 19.88 -23.62
CA THR A 678 27.24 20.55 -23.14
C THR A 678 26.90 21.80 -22.32
N HIS A 679 27.86 22.30 -21.53
CA HIS A 679 27.71 23.56 -20.78
C HIS A 679 27.26 24.72 -21.67
N ARG A 680 27.82 24.81 -22.88
CA ARG A 680 27.52 25.89 -23.83
C ARG A 680 26.10 25.77 -24.40
N GLU A 681 25.61 24.56 -24.65
CA GLU A 681 24.24 24.34 -25.13
C GLU A 681 23.19 24.67 -24.06
N ILE A 682 23.48 24.35 -22.80
CA ILE A 682 22.64 24.76 -21.67
C ILE A 682 22.58 26.29 -21.58
N GLN A 683 23.71 26.98 -21.73
CA GLN A 683 23.77 28.46 -21.75
C GLN A 683 23.05 29.05 -22.96
N GLN A 684 23.16 28.41 -24.12
CA GLN A 684 22.49 28.82 -25.35
C GLN A 684 20.96 28.73 -25.19
N SER A 685 20.46 27.65 -24.59
CA SER A 685 19.03 27.47 -24.29
C SER A 685 18.47 28.61 -23.41
N LEU A 686 19.22 29.05 -22.41
CA LEU A 686 18.83 30.16 -21.53
C LEU A 686 18.83 31.52 -22.23
N TYR A 687 19.71 31.71 -23.21
CA TYR A 687 19.68 32.90 -24.05
C TYR A 687 18.50 32.86 -25.03
N ASP A 688 18.25 31.71 -25.66
CA ASP A 688 17.20 31.54 -26.66
C ASP A 688 15.79 31.75 -26.07
N CYS A 689 15.58 31.39 -24.80
CA CYS A 689 14.33 31.65 -24.08
C CYS A 689 14.23 33.05 -23.44
N GLY A 690 15.28 33.86 -23.56
CA GLY A 690 15.31 35.23 -23.06
C GLY A 690 15.57 35.40 -21.55
N ASP A 691 15.98 34.33 -20.85
CA ASP A 691 16.35 34.41 -19.42
C ASP A 691 17.69 35.11 -19.21
N LYS A 692 18.67 34.86 -20.09
CA LYS A 692 20.03 35.43 -20.01
C LYS A 692 20.40 36.22 -21.27
N ASP A 693 21.37 37.12 -21.15
CA ASP A 693 21.88 37.90 -22.30
C ASP A 693 22.95 37.16 -23.11
N ALA A 694 23.26 37.65 -24.31
CA ALA A 694 24.19 36.98 -25.23
C ALA A 694 25.61 36.79 -24.67
N LYS A 695 26.04 37.59 -23.67
CA LYS A 695 27.36 37.44 -23.04
C LYS A 695 27.43 36.26 -22.07
N PHE A 696 26.29 35.67 -21.72
CA PHE A 696 26.18 34.50 -20.87
C PHE A 696 26.71 33.23 -21.58
N VAL A 697 26.49 33.13 -22.90
CA VAL A 697 26.91 31.96 -23.69
C VAL A 697 28.43 31.90 -23.82
N GLY A 698 29.01 30.77 -23.41
CA GLY A 698 30.46 30.58 -23.32
C GLY A 698 31.10 31.16 -22.06
N SER A 699 30.31 31.66 -21.10
CA SER A 699 30.80 32.18 -19.82
C SER A 699 30.99 31.06 -18.78
N GLN A 700 31.56 31.40 -17.63
CA GLN A 700 31.69 30.52 -16.45
C GLN A 700 30.68 30.88 -15.35
N GLN A 701 29.55 31.50 -15.73
CA GLN A 701 28.55 31.96 -14.77
C GLN A 701 27.69 30.80 -14.25
N TRP A 702 27.30 30.94 -12.98
CA TRP A 702 26.50 29.94 -12.27
C TRP A 702 25.05 29.99 -12.69
N ILE A 703 24.39 28.83 -12.62
CA ILE A 703 22.95 28.68 -12.78
C ILE A 703 22.37 27.91 -11.58
N GLY A 704 21.07 28.02 -11.36
CA GLY A 704 20.37 27.35 -10.28
C GLY A 704 19.22 26.48 -10.77
N SER A 705 18.48 25.94 -9.81
CA SER A 705 17.35 25.04 -10.05
C SER A 705 16.29 25.62 -10.99
N VAL A 706 16.08 26.94 -10.96
CA VAL A 706 15.08 27.63 -11.81
C VAL A 706 15.52 27.63 -13.27
N GLU A 707 16.76 28.07 -13.55
CA GLU A 707 17.31 28.06 -14.90
C GLU A 707 17.34 26.64 -15.49
N LEU A 708 17.69 25.64 -14.68
CA LEU A 708 17.66 24.24 -15.10
C LEU A 708 16.25 23.75 -15.46
N GLY A 709 15.21 24.27 -14.79
CA GLY A 709 13.82 24.00 -15.15
C GLY A 709 13.47 24.52 -16.56
N TYR A 710 13.88 25.75 -16.88
CA TYR A 710 13.71 26.30 -18.23
C TYR A 710 14.46 25.49 -19.28
N CYS A 711 15.67 25.03 -18.97
CA CYS A 711 16.43 24.20 -19.88
C CYS A 711 15.76 22.83 -20.16
N LEU A 712 15.23 22.15 -19.14
CA LEU A 712 14.50 20.89 -19.32
C LEU A 712 13.26 21.09 -20.20
N GLU A 713 12.51 22.17 -19.99
CA GLU A 713 11.31 22.47 -20.75
C GLU A 713 11.65 22.83 -22.21
N ASN A 714 12.59 23.75 -22.43
CA ASN A 714 12.92 24.24 -23.77
C ASN A 714 13.67 23.20 -24.62
N MET A 715 14.56 22.42 -24.01
CA MET A 715 15.42 21.49 -24.76
C MET A 715 14.77 20.11 -24.93
N ALA A 716 13.96 19.66 -23.97
CA ALA A 716 13.40 18.31 -23.92
C ALA A 716 11.87 18.26 -23.78
N GLY A 717 11.17 19.38 -23.61
CA GLY A 717 9.72 19.39 -23.35
C GLY A 717 9.35 18.77 -22.00
N ILE A 718 10.29 18.71 -21.06
CA ILE A 718 10.11 18.08 -19.75
C ILE A 718 9.74 19.14 -18.73
N GLU A 719 8.52 19.04 -18.20
CA GLU A 719 8.07 19.90 -17.10
C GLU A 719 8.77 19.53 -15.79
N SER A 720 8.96 20.52 -14.92
CA SER A 720 9.55 20.31 -13.60
C SER A 720 8.76 21.00 -12.51
N ARG A 721 8.64 20.35 -11.35
CA ARG A 721 8.11 20.97 -10.13
C ARG A 721 9.23 21.61 -9.34
N MET A 722 9.01 22.83 -8.86
CA MET A 722 9.92 23.51 -7.94
C MET A 722 9.45 23.33 -6.49
N LEU A 723 10.34 22.92 -5.60
CA LEU A 723 10.12 22.92 -4.16
C LEU A 723 11.13 23.87 -3.50
N THR A 724 10.65 24.99 -3.01
CA THR A 724 11.46 26.00 -2.33
C THR A 724 11.33 25.87 -0.82
N THR A 725 12.46 25.89 -0.12
CA THR A 725 12.53 25.88 1.34
C THR A 725 13.33 27.10 1.83
N ASN A 726 12.93 27.67 2.97
CA ASN A 726 13.59 28.85 3.55
C ASN A 726 14.79 28.48 4.43
N SER A 727 14.94 27.20 4.77
CA SER A 727 16.02 26.69 5.61
C SER A 727 16.39 25.25 5.26
N GLY A 728 17.58 24.80 5.67
CA GLY A 728 17.97 23.39 5.59
C GLY A 728 17.08 22.47 6.43
N MET A 729 16.50 22.97 7.53
CA MET A 729 15.54 22.22 8.36
C MET A 729 14.24 21.93 7.62
N GLU A 730 13.79 22.84 6.77
CA GLU A 730 12.60 22.62 5.94
C GLU A 730 12.85 21.58 4.84
N VAL A 731 14.08 21.38 4.37
CA VAL A 731 14.43 20.26 3.47
C VAL A 731 14.14 18.92 4.17
N VAL A 732 14.54 18.82 5.45
CA VAL A 732 14.27 17.65 6.31
C VAL A 732 12.76 17.48 6.53
N GLY A 733 12.03 18.57 6.81
CA GLY A 733 10.57 18.55 6.95
C GLY A 733 9.83 18.09 5.68
N ASN A 734 10.46 18.25 4.50
CA ASN A 734 9.92 17.81 3.21
C ASN A 734 10.47 16.44 2.74
N ALA A 735 11.21 15.70 3.58
CA ALA A 735 11.70 14.35 3.26
C ALA A 735 10.60 13.42 2.74
N ARG A 736 9.40 13.51 3.31
CA ARG A 736 8.21 12.76 2.85
C ARG A 736 7.80 13.11 1.42
N GLN A 737 7.89 14.38 1.01
CA GLN A 737 7.55 14.80 -0.34
C GLN A 737 8.59 14.30 -1.36
N LEU A 738 9.86 14.25 -0.96
CA LEU A 738 10.95 13.71 -1.79
C LEU A 738 10.84 12.19 -1.94
N ALA A 739 10.62 11.46 -0.85
CA ALA A 739 10.38 10.00 -0.91
C ALA A 739 9.22 9.65 -1.85
N LEU A 740 8.17 10.48 -1.85
CA LEU A 740 7.01 10.33 -2.72
C LEU A 740 7.34 10.60 -4.20
N HIS A 741 8.13 11.65 -4.47
CA HIS A 741 8.62 11.96 -5.81
C HIS A 741 9.43 10.79 -6.40
N PHE A 742 10.39 10.25 -5.64
CA PHE A 742 11.17 9.08 -6.09
C PHE A 742 10.30 7.84 -6.29
N LYS A 743 9.29 7.63 -5.44
CA LYS A 743 8.37 6.49 -5.58
C LYS A 743 7.51 6.58 -6.85
N THR A 744 7.19 7.79 -7.33
CA THR A 744 6.26 7.96 -8.45
C THR A 744 6.93 8.24 -9.77
N TYR A 745 7.99 9.03 -9.79
CA TYR A 745 8.67 9.44 -11.01
C TYR A 745 10.07 8.83 -11.14
N GLY A 746 10.74 8.52 -10.02
CA GLY A 746 12.07 7.92 -10.02
C GLY A 746 13.19 8.84 -10.49
N THR A 747 12.87 10.05 -10.92
CA THR A 747 13.81 11.06 -11.43
C THR A 747 14.76 11.57 -10.34
N PRO A 748 16.06 11.75 -10.62
CA PRO A 748 16.99 12.46 -9.75
C PRO A 748 16.53 13.90 -9.51
N VAL A 749 16.80 14.42 -8.31
CA VAL A 749 16.38 15.77 -7.90
C VAL A 749 17.61 16.65 -7.73
N MET A 750 17.69 17.75 -8.47
CA MET A 750 18.73 18.74 -8.25
C MET A 750 18.33 19.65 -7.09
N ILE A 751 19.24 19.87 -6.15
CA ILE A 751 19.06 20.81 -5.04
C ILE A 751 20.14 21.89 -5.10
N GLY A 752 19.72 23.16 -5.12
CA GLY A 752 20.59 24.32 -5.12
C GLY A 752 20.36 25.19 -3.88
N GLY A 753 21.42 25.47 -3.12
CA GLY A 753 21.36 26.33 -1.94
C GLY A 753 22.72 26.54 -1.28
N GLY A 754 22.93 27.71 -0.66
CA GLY A 754 24.18 28.02 0.03
C GLY A 754 25.43 28.02 -0.86
N LEU A 755 25.30 28.46 -2.12
CA LEU A 755 26.34 28.49 -3.15
C LEU A 755 26.83 27.12 -3.63
N LEU A 756 26.07 26.05 -3.39
CA LEU A 756 26.37 24.70 -3.83
C LEU A 756 25.15 24.06 -4.51
N ALA A 757 25.43 23.15 -5.44
CA ALA A 757 24.45 22.28 -6.07
C ALA A 757 24.77 20.82 -5.75
N HIS A 758 23.74 20.02 -5.49
CA HIS A 758 23.87 18.57 -5.32
C HIS A 758 22.74 17.85 -6.06
N THR A 759 22.89 16.54 -6.27
CA THR A 759 21.83 15.68 -6.80
C THR A 759 21.37 14.70 -5.72
N ILE A 760 20.09 14.76 -5.34
CA ILE A 760 19.47 13.78 -4.45
C ILE A 760 18.97 12.62 -5.30
N LEU A 761 19.38 11.40 -4.95
CA LEU A 761 19.01 10.16 -5.64
C LEU A 761 17.97 9.35 -4.86
N GLY A 762 17.77 9.65 -3.59
CA GLY A 762 16.84 8.92 -2.74
C GLY A 762 16.74 9.49 -1.34
N VAL A 763 15.69 9.08 -0.62
CA VAL A 763 15.46 9.43 0.78
C VAL A 763 15.11 8.16 1.54
N ASP A 764 15.77 7.96 2.68
CA ASP A 764 15.37 7.01 3.71
C ASP A 764 14.61 7.80 4.75
N PHE A 765 13.36 7.43 5.02
CA PHE A 765 12.47 8.14 5.91
C PHE A 765 11.67 7.16 6.75
N ASN A 766 11.84 7.24 8.06
CA ASN A 766 11.10 6.42 9.00
C ASN A 766 9.80 7.14 9.41
N GLU A 767 8.66 6.62 8.95
CA GLU A 767 7.34 7.21 9.20
C GLU A 767 6.93 7.21 10.69
N THR A 768 7.57 6.39 11.52
CA THR A 768 7.26 6.27 12.97
C THR A 768 8.12 7.19 13.81
N THR A 769 9.43 7.26 13.53
CA THR A 769 10.38 8.06 14.32
C THR A 769 10.59 9.46 13.76
N GLY A 770 10.28 9.69 12.48
CA GLY A 770 10.55 10.95 11.76
C GLY A 770 12.02 11.12 11.35
N GLU A 771 12.86 10.11 11.59
CA GLU A 771 14.26 10.13 11.14
C GLU A 771 14.33 10.08 9.61
N SER A 772 15.26 10.84 9.05
CA SER A 772 15.50 10.88 7.61
C SER A 772 16.99 10.87 7.29
N SER A 773 17.33 10.35 6.11
CA SER A 773 18.65 10.45 5.49
C SER A 773 18.47 10.62 3.99
N PHE A 774 19.43 11.28 3.35
CA PHE A 774 19.37 11.65 1.94
C PHE A 774 20.52 10.98 1.19
N LEU A 775 20.23 10.21 0.15
CA LEU A 775 21.26 9.69 -0.74
C LEU A 775 21.66 10.81 -1.70
N VAL A 776 22.87 11.34 -1.52
CA VAL A 776 23.37 12.50 -2.27
C VAL A 776 24.53 12.09 -3.16
N LEU A 777 24.44 12.48 -4.43
CA LEU A 777 25.53 12.50 -5.38
C LEU A 777 26.07 13.93 -5.49
N ASP A 778 27.34 14.09 -5.15
CA ASP A 778 28.05 15.36 -5.10
C ASP A 778 28.73 15.64 -6.46
N PRO A 779 28.29 16.67 -7.20
CA PRO A 779 28.83 16.99 -8.52
C PRO A 779 30.20 17.68 -8.48
N HIS A 780 30.78 17.93 -7.29
CA HIS A 780 32.09 18.59 -7.16
C HIS A 780 33.28 17.61 -7.18
N TYR A 781 33.02 16.32 -7.37
CA TYR A 781 34.09 15.33 -7.47
C TYR A 781 34.95 15.55 -8.72
N PHE A 782 36.22 15.88 -8.50
CA PHE A 782 37.23 16.07 -9.55
C PHE A 782 38.32 14.97 -9.54
N GLY A 783 38.07 13.86 -8.83
CA GLY A 783 39.02 12.74 -8.76
C GLY A 783 38.94 11.83 -9.97
N ASN A 784 39.90 10.90 -10.08
CA ASN A 784 39.88 9.85 -11.10
C ASN A 784 38.60 9.00 -10.97
N GLU A 785 38.15 8.35 -12.05
CA GLU A 785 36.93 7.52 -12.10
C GLU A 785 37.03 6.21 -11.29
N ASP A 786 37.34 6.30 -9.99
CA ASP A 786 37.41 5.19 -9.04
C ASP A 786 36.14 5.16 -8.18
N LEU A 787 35.25 4.24 -8.51
CA LEU A 787 33.99 4.02 -7.80
C LEU A 787 34.20 3.79 -6.30
N ASN A 788 35.27 3.09 -5.90
CA ASN A 788 35.55 2.85 -4.48
C ASN A 788 35.94 4.16 -3.77
N ALA A 789 36.70 5.03 -4.43
CA ALA A 789 37.03 6.35 -3.89
C ALA A 789 35.78 7.24 -3.79
N VAL A 790 34.92 7.24 -4.81
CA VAL A 790 33.66 8.00 -4.83
C VAL A 790 32.73 7.60 -3.66
N ILE A 791 32.56 6.30 -3.43
CA ILE A 791 31.70 5.79 -2.35
C ILE A 791 32.36 5.97 -0.98
N THR A 792 33.63 5.57 -0.83
CA THR A 792 34.32 5.56 0.48
C THR A 792 34.60 6.96 0.99
N SER A 793 34.90 7.91 0.09
CA SER A 793 35.09 9.33 0.45
C SER A 793 33.77 10.10 0.55
N GLY A 794 32.62 9.44 0.33
CA GLY A 794 31.30 10.01 0.54
C GLY A 794 30.86 11.03 -0.51
N TRP A 795 31.41 10.99 -1.72
CA TRP A 795 30.96 11.81 -2.85
C TRP A 795 29.63 11.29 -3.43
N CYS A 796 29.37 9.99 -3.30
CA CYS A 796 28.04 9.41 -3.46
C CYS A 796 27.72 8.56 -2.23
N GLY A 797 26.72 8.96 -1.44
CA GLY A 797 26.38 8.23 -0.23
C GLY A 797 25.28 8.87 0.62
N TRP A 798 24.87 8.15 1.66
CA TRP A 798 23.84 8.61 2.60
C TRP A 798 24.35 9.74 3.48
N LYS A 799 23.62 10.86 3.48
CA LYS A 799 23.87 12.06 4.27
C LYS A 799 22.79 12.23 5.33
N MET A 800 23.22 12.58 6.53
CA MET A 800 22.35 12.84 7.67
C MET A 800 21.63 14.20 7.53
N PRO A 801 20.53 14.46 8.27
CA PRO A 801 19.75 15.69 8.16
C PRO A 801 20.54 17.00 8.36
N ASN A 802 21.62 16.94 9.15
CA ASN A 802 22.52 18.07 9.42
C ASN A 802 23.43 18.45 8.24
N PHE A 803 23.40 17.70 7.13
CA PHE A 803 24.12 18.02 5.91
C PHE A 803 23.63 19.34 5.29
N TRP A 804 22.32 19.62 5.38
CA TRP A 804 21.73 20.86 4.88
C TRP A 804 21.94 22.00 5.89
N LYS A 805 22.70 23.03 5.50
CA LYS A 805 22.93 24.22 6.32
C LYS A 805 21.60 24.90 6.69
N GLN A 806 21.38 25.12 7.98
CA GLN A 806 20.10 25.64 8.48
C GLN A 806 19.81 27.06 7.99
N ASP A 807 20.82 27.92 7.91
CA ASP A 807 20.67 29.33 7.58
C ASP A 807 20.58 29.62 6.06
N CYS A 808 20.50 28.58 5.24
CA CYS A 808 20.41 28.70 3.79
C CYS A 808 19.04 28.26 3.29
N PHE A 809 18.49 29.03 2.35
CA PHE A 809 17.35 28.58 1.54
C PHE A 809 17.82 27.55 0.51
N TYR A 810 16.93 26.64 0.12
CA TYR A 810 17.19 25.65 -0.93
C TYR A 810 16.04 25.63 -1.93
N ASN A 811 16.40 25.49 -3.20
CA ASN A 811 15.46 25.18 -4.27
C ASN A 811 15.74 23.77 -4.76
N LEU A 812 14.69 22.96 -4.87
CA LEU A 812 14.76 21.60 -5.37
C LEU A 812 13.99 21.55 -6.69
N LEU A 813 14.69 21.19 -7.76
CA LEU A 813 14.12 20.90 -9.07
C LEU A 813 13.72 19.43 -9.11
N LEU A 814 12.43 19.16 -9.28
CA LEU A 814 11.83 17.84 -9.34
C LEU A 814 11.28 17.59 -10.74
N PRO A 815 12.08 17.02 -11.67
CA PRO A 815 11.66 16.76 -13.05
C PRO A 815 10.47 15.80 -13.12
N ILE A 816 9.54 16.01 -14.05
CA ILE A 816 8.36 15.17 -14.22
C ILE A 816 8.44 14.49 -15.59
N PRO A 817 8.54 13.15 -15.65
CA PRO A 817 8.53 12.45 -16.93
C PRO A 817 7.19 12.68 -17.67
N PRO A 818 7.22 12.84 -19.00
CA PRO A 818 6.02 13.00 -19.82
C PRO A 818 5.06 11.81 -19.62
N ARG A 819 3.76 12.09 -19.43
CA ARG A 819 2.77 11.06 -19.06
C ARG A 819 2.35 10.11 -20.20
N ASN A 820 2.83 10.34 -21.42
CA ASN A 820 2.43 9.61 -22.64
C ASN A 820 3.63 9.21 -23.53
N VAL A 821 4.86 9.27 -23.02
CA VAL A 821 6.06 8.79 -23.69
C VAL A 821 6.53 7.58 -22.88
N ILE A 822 6.57 6.38 -23.46
CA ILE A 822 7.17 5.18 -22.86
C ILE A 822 8.20 4.66 -23.83
#